data_AF-A0A947Z0C1-F1
#
_entry.id   AF-A0A947Z0C1-F1
#
_cell.length_a   1.000
_cell.length_b   1.000
_cell.length_c   1.000
_cell.angle_alpha   90.00
_cell.angle_beta   90.00
_cell.angle_gamma   90.00
#
_symmetry.space_group_name_H-M   'P 1'
#
loop_
_entity.id
_entity.type
_entity.pdbx_description
1 polymer ?
#
loop_
_entity_poly.entity_id
_entity_poly.type
_entity_poly.pdbx_seq_one_letter_code
_entity_poly.pdbx_strand_id
1 'polypeptide(L)'
;MERDKRAVILAAGMGTRLRPITEERPKCLTEVNGKPITWHALKALASCGFEHVTLLLGYRGETVIEEFGNRFGNMTLSYRFNEKFAETNSMYSAWIARDELEKGAWLIEGDILLNETLVRAVARNVQGKSLWLVAPFTPQTDGSMSITDESGRIKEIKIVRQKLDEYRSNYFKSAGILCLMPEYGKLFSRWLDDDVKAGNVNIYYDLVVAKHLEDGEIYAHVPAGDSRWFEIDTPEDLKLAEKIFQPRKYVTVLMDGAADLPIPELNGATPLEVARKPGIDQIAESGTTGLMQTMYPLMPVDSITGNMGILGFYPPRYYPVGRASFEAMAQDIFLDEDDIAFRCNLVSVDGENRISDFTADQIPGNKAVRLISKLKFGHSDIEIFSGQSYRNIMIVRNAPCRASDLVTHPPHQNMGRDIGSLMITGTNPQSQDLAARLNEIMQDSRRQIAELNGEIGSKADMIWFWSPSGYPRMPGFSERFGLRGAIVAGLDFMRGIGNAVGMHTKEIHGATGYLDTAFSEKLKYAKNFLLHNDFVFIHVNAPDEEAHAHHVKGKIEAIEKIDSEIVSPLLEWLEQRFAGNYRIAVLPDHYTCLADSQHLDIPVPFCICGTGIPRDNVTVYNEKEISRSSKKVIISTDFMEKLISDNPDF
;
A
#
# COMPACT_ATOMS: atom_id res chain seq x y z
N MET A 1 15.06 29.80 10.35
CA MET A 1 15.71 29.25 9.14
C MET A 1 14.61 28.96 8.16
N GLU A 2 14.42 29.83 7.17
CA GLU A 2 13.18 29.92 6.37
C GLU A 2 13.48 30.07 4.87
N ARG A 3 14.71 29.76 4.42
CA ARG A 3 15.27 30.35 3.19
C ARG A 3 15.51 29.42 1.98
N ASP A 4 15.27 28.10 2.08
CA ASP A 4 15.56 27.14 0.99
C ASP A 4 14.30 26.44 0.45
N LYS A 5 13.30 27.20 0.00
CA LYS A 5 11.99 26.67 -0.44
C LYS A 5 11.55 27.18 -1.83
N ARG A 6 12.52 27.48 -2.68
CA ARG A 6 12.31 28.01 -4.04
C ARG A 6 13.06 27.20 -5.08
N ALA A 7 12.42 26.91 -6.22
CA ALA A 7 13.09 26.33 -7.37
C ALA A 7 12.68 27.02 -8.69
N VAL A 8 13.57 26.93 -9.66
CA VAL A 8 13.39 27.31 -11.06
C VAL A 8 13.65 26.05 -11.88
N ILE A 9 12.69 25.65 -12.70
CA ILE A 9 12.81 24.49 -13.60
C ILE A 9 12.90 24.99 -15.05
N LEU A 10 14.00 24.68 -15.74
CA LEU A 10 14.25 25.06 -17.13
C LEU A 10 13.57 24.08 -18.10
N ALA A 11 12.31 24.35 -18.42
CA ALA A 11 11.44 23.48 -19.21
C ALA A 11 11.17 24.01 -20.65
N ALA A 12 12.09 24.80 -21.21
CA ALA A 12 11.93 25.43 -22.52
C ALA A 12 12.32 24.54 -23.73
N GLY A 13 12.93 23.38 -23.48
CA GLY A 13 13.54 22.54 -24.50
C GLY A 13 12.56 21.77 -25.39
N MET A 14 12.92 21.63 -26.68
CA MET A 14 12.12 20.90 -27.67
C MET A 14 12.24 19.37 -27.57
N GLY A 15 13.33 18.84 -27.02
CA GLY A 15 13.56 17.38 -26.90
C GLY A 15 13.54 16.62 -28.23
N THR A 16 14.19 17.15 -29.27
CA THR A 16 14.14 16.60 -30.64
C THR A 16 14.59 15.13 -30.76
N ARG A 17 15.46 14.67 -29.86
CA ARG A 17 15.95 13.28 -29.78
C ARG A 17 14.91 12.27 -29.26
N LEU A 18 13.81 12.75 -28.67
CA LEU A 18 12.70 11.93 -28.16
C LEU A 18 11.49 11.86 -29.12
N ARG A 19 11.60 12.41 -30.33
CA ARG A 19 10.52 12.34 -31.31
C ARG A 19 10.18 10.87 -31.64
N PRO A 20 8.89 10.53 -31.85
CA PRO A 20 7.74 11.43 -31.98
C PRO A 20 7.10 11.85 -30.65
N ILE A 21 7.56 11.37 -29.48
CA ILE A 21 6.95 11.66 -28.16
C ILE A 21 6.85 13.18 -27.92
N THR A 22 7.88 13.92 -28.34
CA THR A 22 8.00 15.37 -28.16
C THR A 22 7.54 16.20 -29.37
N GLU A 23 6.85 15.58 -30.33
CA GLU A 23 6.37 16.29 -31.53
C GLU A 23 5.20 17.24 -31.18
N GLU A 24 4.24 16.75 -30.39
CA GLU A 24 3.05 17.50 -29.99
C GLU A 24 3.09 18.01 -28.55
N ARG A 25 4.07 17.58 -27.74
CA ARG A 25 4.22 17.97 -26.32
C ARG A 25 5.69 18.33 -26.00
N PRO A 26 5.95 19.27 -25.07
CA PRO A 26 7.30 19.59 -24.64
C PRO A 26 7.97 18.42 -23.91
N LYS A 27 9.31 18.38 -23.95
CA LYS A 27 10.13 17.31 -23.35
C LYS A 27 9.77 17.05 -21.88
N CYS A 28 9.56 18.11 -21.12
CA CYS A 28 9.24 18.08 -19.69
C CYS A 28 7.88 17.42 -19.36
N LEU A 29 7.02 17.20 -20.36
CA LEU A 29 5.75 16.47 -20.27
C LEU A 29 5.83 15.01 -20.74
N THR A 30 7.03 14.52 -21.09
CA THR A 30 7.25 13.09 -21.36
C THR A 30 6.89 12.29 -20.11
N GLU A 31 6.11 11.22 -20.29
CA GLU A 31 5.63 10.41 -19.18
C GLU A 31 6.65 9.35 -18.80
N VAL A 32 6.90 9.22 -17.51
CA VAL A 32 7.72 8.19 -16.89
C VAL A 32 6.83 7.50 -15.87
N ASN A 33 6.54 6.21 -16.06
CA ASN A 33 5.59 5.47 -15.23
C ASN A 33 4.21 6.16 -15.13
N GLY A 34 3.72 6.71 -16.25
CA GLY A 34 2.40 7.35 -16.37
C GLY A 34 2.29 8.75 -15.77
N LYS A 35 3.41 9.41 -15.41
CA LYS A 35 3.45 10.79 -14.92
C LYS A 35 4.53 11.61 -15.63
N PRO A 36 4.28 12.89 -15.96
CA PRO A 36 5.28 13.77 -16.57
C PRO A 36 6.60 13.87 -15.78
N ILE A 37 7.75 14.06 -16.47
CA ILE A 37 9.05 14.36 -15.81
C ILE A 37 8.89 15.50 -14.80
N THR A 38 8.24 16.60 -15.21
CA THR A 38 8.00 17.76 -14.34
C THR A 38 7.16 17.40 -13.12
N TRP A 39 6.18 16.49 -13.25
CA TRP A 39 5.36 16.05 -12.13
C TRP A 39 6.21 15.38 -11.04
N HIS A 40 7.19 14.55 -11.42
CA HIS A 40 8.10 13.90 -10.47
C HIS A 40 8.95 14.91 -9.71
N ALA A 41 9.51 15.91 -10.40
CA ALA A 41 10.26 17.00 -9.77
C ALA A 41 9.39 17.82 -8.81
N LEU A 42 8.19 18.24 -9.24
CA LEU A 42 7.25 18.99 -8.42
C LEU A 42 6.82 18.19 -7.17
N LYS A 43 6.55 16.89 -7.33
CA LYS A 43 6.21 16.00 -6.20
C LYS A 43 7.35 15.94 -5.19
N ALA A 44 8.58 15.68 -5.63
CA ALA A 44 9.73 15.56 -4.74
C ALA A 44 10.02 16.87 -3.98
N LEU A 45 9.94 18.02 -4.66
CA LEU A 45 10.08 19.35 -4.05
C LEU A 45 8.96 19.63 -3.04
N ALA A 46 7.70 19.37 -3.40
CA ALA A 46 6.55 19.59 -2.52
C ALA A 46 6.63 18.73 -1.24
N SER A 47 7.02 17.46 -1.35
CA SER A 47 7.25 16.57 -0.19
C SER A 47 8.35 17.08 0.76
N CYS A 48 9.26 17.90 0.26
CA CYS A 48 10.34 18.52 1.03
C CYS A 48 10.02 19.94 1.50
N GLY A 49 8.79 20.41 1.28
CA GLY A 49 8.30 21.69 1.78
C GLY A 49 8.70 22.89 0.92
N PHE A 50 9.04 22.71 -0.36
CA PHE A 50 9.17 23.84 -1.28
C PHE A 50 7.80 24.54 -1.45
N GLU A 51 7.83 25.86 -1.46
CA GLU A 51 6.61 26.70 -1.45
C GLU A 51 6.37 27.40 -2.79
N HIS A 52 7.44 27.66 -3.54
CA HIS A 52 7.37 28.36 -4.82
C HIS A 52 8.26 27.71 -5.88
N VAL A 53 7.67 27.40 -7.04
CA VAL A 53 8.42 26.91 -8.21
C VAL A 53 8.11 27.77 -9.41
N THR A 54 9.14 28.28 -10.07
CA THR A 54 9.03 28.96 -11.37
C THR A 54 9.38 27.98 -12.48
N LEU A 55 8.42 27.70 -13.35
CA LEU A 55 8.61 26.93 -14.58
C LEU A 55 8.96 27.89 -15.71
N LEU A 56 10.16 27.76 -16.26
CA LEU A 56 10.55 28.51 -17.44
C LEU A 56 10.26 27.69 -18.69
N LEU A 57 9.29 28.16 -19.45
CA LEU A 57 8.71 27.50 -20.60
C LEU A 57 9.28 28.05 -21.92
N GLY A 58 9.03 27.33 -23.00
CA GLY A 58 9.47 27.67 -24.36
C GLY A 58 8.59 26.95 -25.37
N TYR A 59 9.15 25.95 -26.04
CA TYR A 59 8.40 25.13 -26.99
C TYR A 59 7.09 24.60 -26.39
N ARG A 60 5.94 25.01 -26.95
CA ARG A 60 4.59 24.56 -26.53
C ARG A 60 4.29 24.73 -25.04
N GLY A 61 4.83 25.78 -24.42
CA GLY A 61 4.75 26.01 -22.96
C GLY A 61 3.33 26.03 -22.39
N GLU A 62 2.36 26.56 -23.13
CA GLU A 62 0.94 26.59 -22.78
C GLU A 62 0.38 25.22 -22.33
N THR A 63 0.81 24.12 -22.94
CA THR A 63 0.39 22.77 -22.53
C THR A 63 0.85 22.38 -21.13
N VAL A 64 1.96 22.95 -20.65
CA VAL A 64 2.46 22.74 -19.28
C VAL A 64 1.58 23.48 -18.27
N ILE A 65 1.08 24.66 -18.64
CA ILE A 65 0.17 25.44 -17.80
C ILE A 65 -1.18 24.73 -17.69
N GLU A 66 -1.68 24.18 -18.80
CA GLU A 66 -2.92 23.38 -18.82
C GLU A 66 -2.81 22.14 -17.92
N GLU A 67 -1.67 21.46 -17.93
CA GLU A 67 -1.43 20.26 -17.11
C GLU A 67 -1.39 20.55 -15.60
N PHE A 68 -0.70 21.63 -15.19
CA PHE A 68 -0.38 21.85 -13.77
C PHE A 68 -1.13 23.01 -13.10
N GLY A 69 -1.76 23.90 -13.84
CA GLY A 69 -2.42 25.08 -13.27
C GLY A 69 -1.47 25.97 -12.47
N ASN A 70 -1.93 26.67 -11.44
CA ASN A 70 -1.09 27.60 -10.63
C ASN A 70 -0.69 27.03 -9.26
N ARG A 71 -1.10 25.80 -8.92
CA ARG A 71 -0.77 25.16 -7.64
C ARG A 71 -0.51 23.68 -7.81
N PHE A 72 0.46 23.18 -7.05
CA PHE A 72 0.74 21.76 -6.91
C PHE A 72 0.73 21.39 -5.42
N GLY A 73 -0.38 20.84 -4.93
CA GLY A 73 -0.63 20.72 -3.49
C GLY A 73 -0.59 22.10 -2.81
N ASN A 74 0.27 22.27 -1.80
CA ASN A 74 0.45 23.55 -1.12
C ASN A 74 1.41 24.51 -1.85
N MET A 75 2.18 24.02 -2.82
CA MET A 75 3.19 24.76 -3.56
C MET A 75 2.56 25.65 -4.64
N THR A 76 3.06 26.87 -4.78
CA THR A 76 2.64 27.81 -5.83
C THR A 76 3.51 27.66 -7.07
N LEU A 77 2.88 27.59 -8.23
CA LEU A 77 3.56 27.54 -9.53
C LEU A 77 3.46 28.89 -10.24
N SER A 78 4.59 29.42 -10.68
CA SER A 78 4.68 30.59 -11.56
C SER A 78 5.35 30.22 -12.87
N TYR A 79 5.03 30.96 -13.92
CA TYR A 79 5.47 30.65 -15.28
C TYR A 79 6.20 31.84 -15.90
N ARG A 80 7.27 31.55 -16.63
CA ARG A 80 7.99 32.51 -17.47
C ARG A 80 8.23 31.90 -18.84
N PHE A 81 8.40 32.73 -19.86
CA PHE A 81 8.55 32.26 -21.24
C PHE A 81 9.87 32.73 -21.84
N ASN A 82 10.60 31.79 -22.45
CA ASN A 82 11.66 32.07 -23.40
C ASN A 82 11.09 32.03 -24.82
N GLU A 83 10.66 33.18 -25.33
CA GLU A 83 10.15 33.31 -26.70
C GLU A 83 11.22 33.00 -27.77
N LYS A 84 12.51 33.04 -27.39
CA LYS A 84 13.67 32.77 -28.25
C LYS A 84 14.25 31.38 -28.03
N PHE A 85 13.46 30.42 -27.54
CA PHE A 85 13.95 29.07 -27.19
C PHE A 85 14.63 28.34 -28.36
N ALA A 86 14.31 28.68 -29.62
CA ALA A 86 14.91 28.06 -30.81
C ALA A 86 16.30 28.63 -31.18
N GLU A 87 16.62 29.84 -30.71
CA GLU A 87 17.85 30.59 -31.05
C GLU A 87 18.83 30.70 -29.88
N THR A 88 18.38 30.31 -28.69
CA THR A 88 19.10 30.46 -27.42
C THR A 88 19.27 29.12 -26.71
N ASN A 89 19.96 29.12 -25.57
CA ASN A 89 20.24 27.90 -24.81
C ASN A 89 20.02 28.10 -23.31
N SER A 90 20.40 27.13 -22.47
CA SER A 90 20.06 27.08 -21.04
C SER A 90 20.49 28.33 -20.25
N MET A 91 21.54 29.02 -20.68
CA MET A 91 21.96 30.31 -20.10
C MET A 91 20.90 31.39 -20.24
N TYR A 92 20.38 31.63 -21.45
CA TYR A 92 19.39 32.69 -21.68
C TYR A 92 18.10 32.40 -20.90
N SER A 93 17.76 31.12 -20.83
CA SER A 93 16.68 30.62 -20.02
C SER A 93 16.89 30.96 -18.52
N ALA A 94 18.05 30.65 -17.95
CA ALA A 94 18.40 31.04 -16.58
C ALA A 94 18.37 32.57 -16.38
N TRP A 95 18.82 33.36 -17.36
CA TRP A 95 18.78 34.83 -17.32
C TRP A 95 17.35 35.39 -17.21
N ILE A 96 16.37 34.80 -17.91
CA ILE A 96 14.96 35.22 -17.80
C ILE A 96 14.43 35.04 -16.37
N ALA A 97 14.93 34.05 -15.64
CA ALA A 97 14.55 33.74 -14.26
C ALA A 97 15.52 34.30 -13.20
N ARG A 98 16.49 35.15 -13.58
CA ARG A 98 17.61 35.56 -12.73
C ARG A 98 17.22 36.18 -11.39
N ASP A 99 16.15 36.96 -11.35
CA ASP A 99 15.65 37.57 -10.12
C ASP A 99 15.07 36.55 -9.12
N GLU A 100 14.62 35.38 -9.58
CA GLU A 100 14.32 34.26 -8.67
C GLU A 100 15.60 33.61 -8.15
N LEU A 101 16.63 33.48 -8.99
CA LEU A 101 17.92 32.91 -8.60
C LEU A 101 18.63 33.79 -7.55
N GLU A 102 18.51 35.11 -7.64
CA GLU A 102 19.00 36.07 -6.64
C GLU A 102 18.44 35.84 -5.23
N LYS A 103 17.26 35.25 -5.12
CA LYS A 103 16.59 34.97 -3.84
C LYS A 103 17.14 33.71 -3.15
N GLY A 104 18.04 32.97 -3.81
CA GLY A 104 18.52 31.67 -3.36
C GLY A 104 17.52 30.57 -3.75
N ALA A 105 17.64 30.08 -4.98
CA ALA A 105 16.74 29.08 -5.54
C ALA A 105 17.53 27.90 -6.09
N TRP A 106 16.87 26.74 -6.17
CA TRP A 106 17.37 25.62 -6.94
C TRP A 106 17.13 25.86 -8.41
N LEU A 107 18.11 25.63 -9.26
CA LEU A 107 17.98 25.60 -10.71
C LEU A 107 18.03 24.15 -11.17
N ILE A 108 16.98 23.68 -11.83
CA ILE A 108 16.81 22.28 -12.24
C ILE A 108 16.52 22.25 -13.75
N GLU A 109 17.21 21.39 -14.49
CA GLU A 109 16.89 21.17 -15.90
C GLU A 109 15.58 20.37 -16.07
N GLY A 110 14.77 20.73 -17.07
CA GLY A 110 13.40 20.23 -17.24
C GLY A 110 13.29 18.78 -17.74
N ASP A 111 14.42 18.10 -17.93
CA ASP A 111 14.56 16.71 -18.36
C ASP A 111 15.19 15.82 -17.28
N ILE A 112 15.39 16.35 -16.08
CA ILE A 112 15.90 15.61 -14.94
C ILE A 112 14.75 15.02 -14.12
N LEU A 113 14.76 13.70 -13.97
CA LEU A 113 14.03 13.02 -12.91
C LEU A 113 14.83 13.06 -11.61
N LEU A 114 14.12 13.21 -10.50
CA LEU A 114 14.69 13.17 -9.16
C LEU A 114 13.68 12.67 -8.15
N ASN A 115 14.15 12.00 -7.09
CA ASN A 115 13.29 11.53 -6.01
C ASN A 115 13.38 12.40 -4.75
N GLU A 116 12.41 12.22 -3.87
CA GLU A 116 12.33 12.94 -2.59
C GLU A 116 13.58 12.73 -1.71
N THR A 117 14.13 11.52 -1.68
CA THR A 117 15.34 11.20 -0.91
C THR A 117 16.51 12.07 -1.32
N LEU A 118 16.71 12.30 -2.62
CA LEU A 118 17.74 13.22 -3.13
C LEU A 118 17.50 14.64 -2.62
N VAL A 119 16.28 15.15 -2.76
CA VAL A 119 15.95 16.53 -2.34
C VAL A 119 16.22 16.71 -0.84
N ARG A 120 15.79 15.76 0.00
CA ARG A 120 16.06 15.78 1.45
C ARG A 120 17.55 15.74 1.76
N ALA A 121 18.31 14.88 1.07
CA ALA A 121 19.75 14.74 1.28
C ALA A 121 20.50 16.03 0.94
N VAL A 122 20.18 16.64 -0.20
CA VAL A 122 20.79 17.89 -0.66
C VAL A 122 20.42 19.04 0.28
N ALA A 123 19.13 19.19 0.64
CA ALA A 123 18.68 20.25 1.54
C ALA A 123 19.37 20.21 2.91
N ARG A 124 19.73 19.02 3.42
CA ARG A 124 20.52 18.89 4.65
C ARG A 124 21.98 19.35 4.51
N ASN A 125 22.54 19.27 3.30
CA ASN A 125 23.93 19.59 3.00
C ASN A 125 24.16 21.04 2.53
N VAL A 126 23.10 21.71 2.04
CA VAL A 126 23.18 23.08 1.53
C VAL A 126 23.68 24.09 2.58
N GLN A 127 23.65 23.82 3.90
CA GLN A 127 24.19 24.59 5.06
C GLN A 127 25.02 25.88 4.78
N GLY A 128 24.43 26.88 4.11
CA GLY A 128 25.11 28.13 3.75
C GLY A 128 26.05 28.09 2.52
N LYS A 129 26.10 26.99 1.76
CA LYS A 129 26.94 26.78 0.58
C LYS A 129 26.10 26.54 -0.67
N SER A 130 26.53 27.12 -1.79
CA SER A 130 25.96 26.75 -3.09
C SER A 130 26.49 25.38 -3.51
N LEU A 131 25.59 24.50 -3.94
CA LEU A 131 25.92 23.14 -4.36
C LEU A 131 25.63 22.95 -5.85
N TRP A 132 26.43 22.12 -6.50
CA TRP A 132 26.15 21.56 -7.81
C TRP A 132 26.07 20.04 -7.66
N LEU A 133 24.93 19.45 -8.00
CA LEU A 133 24.80 18.01 -7.99
C LEU A 133 25.58 17.42 -9.16
N VAL A 134 26.38 16.41 -8.84
CA VAL A 134 27.25 15.75 -9.82
C VAL A 134 27.28 14.24 -9.59
N ALA A 135 27.63 13.47 -10.63
CA ALA A 135 27.93 12.05 -10.51
C ALA A 135 29.35 11.73 -10.97
N PRO A 136 29.97 10.63 -10.54
CA PRO A 136 31.29 10.22 -11.03
C PRO A 136 31.34 10.19 -12.56
N PHE A 137 32.36 10.82 -13.15
CA PHE A 137 32.51 10.86 -14.60
C PHE A 137 33.05 9.52 -15.11
N THR A 138 32.35 8.88 -16.05
CA THR A 138 32.73 7.57 -16.60
C THR A 138 33.19 7.66 -18.06
N PRO A 139 33.89 6.65 -18.61
CA PRO A 139 34.32 6.66 -20.01
C PRO A 139 33.22 6.73 -21.06
N GLN A 140 31.98 6.43 -20.67
CA GLN A 140 30.79 6.51 -21.52
C GLN A 140 30.05 7.84 -21.36
N THR A 141 30.51 8.71 -20.48
CA THR A 141 29.88 9.99 -20.19
C THR A 141 30.35 11.08 -21.15
N ASP A 142 29.42 11.87 -21.67
CA ASP A 142 29.67 13.15 -22.32
C ASP A 142 29.00 14.31 -21.54
N GLY A 143 29.31 15.55 -21.93
CA GLY A 143 28.70 16.75 -21.38
C GLY A 143 29.60 17.54 -20.42
N SER A 144 28.99 18.20 -19.45
CA SER A 144 29.66 19.12 -18.52
C SER A 144 30.41 18.35 -17.42
N MET A 145 31.74 18.40 -17.47
CA MET A 145 32.64 17.80 -16.49
C MET A 145 33.17 18.86 -15.53
N SER A 146 32.92 18.66 -14.24
CA SER A 146 33.47 19.44 -13.13
C SER A 146 34.69 18.75 -12.52
N ILE A 147 35.73 19.52 -12.20
CA ILE A 147 36.92 19.06 -11.48
C ILE A 147 36.97 19.77 -10.13
N THR A 148 37.17 18.98 -9.07
CA THR A 148 37.15 19.48 -7.68
C THR A 148 38.52 19.43 -7.02
N ASP A 149 38.71 20.29 -6.02
CA ASP A 149 39.77 20.12 -5.02
C ASP A 149 39.36 19.16 -3.89
N GLU A 150 40.27 18.91 -2.94
CA GLU A 150 40.05 17.99 -1.81
C GLU A 150 38.87 18.40 -0.90
N SER A 151 38.47 19.68 -0.91
CA SER A 151 37.32 20.16 -0.15
C SER A 151 35.97 19.96 -0.87
N GLY A 152 36.01 19.47 -2.11
CA GLY A 152 34.86 19.35 -3.00
C GLY A 152 34.49 20.67 -3.70
N ARG A 153 35.28 21.74 -3.58
CA ARG A 153 35.04 22.98 -4.31
C ARG A 153 35.33 22.76 -5.78
N ILE A 154 34.45 23.23 -6.65
CA ILE A 154 34.63 23.13 -8.10
C ILE A 154 35.66 24.18 -8.53
N LYS A 155 36.73 23.72 -9.18
CA LYS A 155 37.85 24.56 -9.63
C LYS A 155 37.92 24.72 -11.13
N GLU A 156 37.35 23.77 -11.88
CA GLU A 156 37.33 23.82 -13.33
C GLU A 156 36.08 23.12 -13.86
N ILE A 157 35.51 23.65 -14.95
CA ILE A 157 34.40 23.05 -15.68
C ILE A 157 34.76 23.00 -17.17
N LYS A 158 34.54 21.84 -17.80
CA LYS A 158 34.84 21.58 -19.22
C LYS A 158 33.68 20.88 -19.90
N ILE A 159 33.42 21.23 -21.15
CA ILE A 159 32.49 20.46 -21.99
C ILE A 159 33.28 19.36 -22.70
N VAL A 160 33.02 18.11 -22.33
CA VAL A 160 33.68 16.93 -22.87
C VAL A 160 32.75 16.27 -23.89
N ARG A 161 33.19 16.18 -25.15
CA ARG A 161 32.45 15.53 -26.25
C ARG A 161 33.18 14.33 -26.85
N GLN A 162 34.37 14.04 -26.34
CA GLN A 162 35.24 12.97 -26.80
C GLN A 162 35.79 12.24 -25.59
N LYS A 163 36.21 11.00 -25.80
CA LYS A 163 36.79 10.17 -24.75
C LYS A 163 38.07 10.83 -24.21
N LEU A 164 38.18 10.92 -22.89
CA LEU A 164 39.37 11.43 -22.22
C LEU A 164 40.46 10.34 -22.18
N ASP A 165 41.72 10.78 -22.15
CA ASP A 165 42.89 9.91 -21.99
C ASP A 165 43.03 9.40 -20.55
N GLU A 166 42.60 10.20 -19.56
CA GLU A 166 42.66 9.87 -18.13
C GLU A 166 41.33 10.17 -17.43
N TYR A 167 40.97 9.31 -16.47
CA TYR A 167 39.81 9.47 -15.58
C TYR A 167 40.32 9.51 -14.14
N ARG A 168 39.91 10.53 -13.39
CA ARG A 168 40.33 10.72 -11.99
C ARG A 168 39.12 10.74 -11.08
N SER A 169 39.32 10.36 -9.81
CA SER A 169 38.25 10.29 -8.81
C SER A 169 37.61 11.66 -8.50
N ASN A 170 38.29 12.76 -8.82
CA ASN A 170 37.79 14.11 -8.64
C ASN A 170 37.11 14.69 -9.90
N TYR A 171 36.85 13.86 -10.93
CA TYR A 171 36.12 14.25 -12.15
C TYR A 171 34.66 13.83 -12.02
N PHE A 172 33.75 14.79 -12.24
CA PHE A 172 32.32 14.56 -12.09
C PHE A 172 31.51 15.12 -13.25
N LYS A 173 30.44 14.42 -13.66
CA LYS A 173 29.42 14.91 -14.60
C LYS A 173 28.40 15.77 -13.86
N SER A 174 28.03 16.92 -14.41
CA SER A 174 26.86 17.68 -13.97
C SER A 174 25.59 16.83 -14.01
N ALA A 175 24.76 16.96 -12.98
CA ALA A 175 23.43 16.35 -12.90
C ALA A 175 22.30 17.33 -13.30
N GLY A 176 22.62 18.51 -13.82
CA GLY A 176 21.63 19.51 -14.22
C GLY A 176 20.87 20.15 -13.04
N ILE A 177 21.42 20.09 -11.82
CA ILE A 177 20.80 20.66 -10.62
C ILE A 177 21.82 21.50 -9.85
N LEU A 178 21.53 22.80 -9.70
CA LEU A 178 22.28 23.73 -8.87
C LEU A 178 21.41 24.20 -7.71
N CYS A 179 21.97 24.23 -6.50
CA CYS A 179 21.33 24.76 -5.30
C CYS A 179 22.05 26.04 -4.92
N LEU A 180 21.45 27.20 -5.20
CA LEU A 180 22.14 28.47 -5.06
C LEU A 180 21.79 29.15 -3.74
N MET A 181 22.82 29.58 -3.02
CA MET A 181 22.65 30.56 -1.94
C MET A 181 22.41 31.95 -2.53
N PRO A 182 21.68 32.86 -1.84
CA PRO A 182 21.38 34.18 -2.38
C PRO A 182 22.60 34.98 -2.85
N GLU A 183 23.73 34.92 -2.13
CA GLU A 183 24.93 35.65 -2.55
C GLU A 183 25.52 35.12 -3.86
N TYR A 184 25.53 33.80 -4.05
CA TYR A 184 25.96 33.20 -5.31
C TYR A 184 24.93 33.47 -6.42
N GLY A 185 23.64 33.43 -6.09
CA GLY A 185 22.55 33.76 -7.02
C GLY A 185 22.66 35.18 -7.58
N LYS A 186 23.04 36.17 -6.75
CA LYS A 186 23.32 37.55 -7.19
C LYS A 186 24.52 37.65 -8.12
N LEU A 187 25.60 36.93 -7.81
CA LEU A 187 26.77 36.88 -8.69
C LEU A 187 26.43 36.24 -10.03
N PHE A 188 25.75 35.09 -9.98
CA PHE A 188 25.31 34.37 -11.17
C PHE A 188 24.37 35.21 -12.04
N SER A 189 23.40 35.90 -11.45
CA SER A 189 22.52 36.84 -12.15
C SER A 189 23.31 37.91 -12.91
N ARG A 190 24.36 38.48 -12.30
CA ARG A 190 25.22 39.48 -12.95
C ARG A 190 25.98 38.88 -14.13
N TRP A 191 26.60 37.72 -13.96
CA TRP A 191 27.34 37.05 -15.03
C TRP A 191 26.43 36.72 -16.23
N LEU A 192 25.20 36.24 -15.96
CA LEU A 192 24.18 36.03 -16.98
C LEU A 192 23.83 37.34 -17.72
N ASP A 193 23.65 38.44 -16.99
CA ASP A 193 23.32 39.74 -17.55
C ASP A 193 24.44 40.30 -18.44
N ASP A 194 25.71 40.07 -18.05
CA ASP A 194 26.88 40.48 -18.82
C ASP A 194 27.00 39.69 -20.14
N ASP A 195 26.81 38.37 -20.11
CA ASP A 195 26.81 37.55 -21.34
C ASP A 195 25.63 37.95 -22.27
N VAL A 196 24.45 38.25 -21.73
CA VAL A 196 23.31 38.74 -22.55
C VAL A 196 23.60 40.11 -23.17
N LYS A 197 24.18 41.06 -22.41
CA LYS A 197 24.59 42.38 -22.95
C LYS A 197 25.65 42.25 -24.04
N ALA A 198 26.55 41.28 -23.91
CA ALA A 198 27.56 40.97 -24.92
C ALA A 198 27.00 40.22 -26.15
N GLY A 199 25.72 39.83 -26.14
CA GLY A 199 25.08 39.07 -27.22
C GLY A 199 25.37 37.56 -27.18
N ASN A 200 26.00 37.05 -26.12
CA ASN A 200 26.37 35.64 -25.95
C ASN A 200 25.17 34.79 -25.48
N VAL A 201 24.05 34.81 -26.20
CA VAL A 201 22.77 34.21 -25.75
C VAL A 201 22.62 32.70 -26.02
N ASN A 202 23.49 32.12 -26.84
CA ASN A 202 23.41 30.72 -27.27
C ASN A 202 24.54 29.86 -26.67
N ILE A 203 24.65 29.87 -25.34
CA ILE A 203 25.61 29.07 -24.57
C ILE A 203 24.92 28.37 -23.40
N TYR A 204 25.54 27.30 -22.88
CA TYR A 204 25.07 26.66 -21.65
C TYR A 204 25.44 27.50 -20.43
N TYR A 205 24.58 27.53 -19.40
CA TYR A 205 24.89 28.26 -18.18
C TYR A 205 26.13 27.70 -17.46
N ASP A 206 26.49 26.44 -17.70
CA ASP A 206 27.70 25.80 -17.17
C ASP A 206 28.96 26.58 -17.53
N LEU A 207 28.99 27.08 -18.77
CA LEU A 207 30.12 27.86 -19.29
C LEU A 207 30.15 29.27 -18.69
N VAL A 208 29.01 29.80 -18.25
CA VAL A 208 28.98 31.06 -17.49
C VAL A 208 29.62 30.83 -16.14
N VAL A 209 29.21 29.78 -15.42
CA VAL A 209 29.82 29.45 -14.12
C VAL A 209 31.31 29.16 -14.27
N ALA A 210 31.72 28.42 -15.31
CA ALA A 210 33.12 28.08 -15.58
C ALA A 210 34.04 29.30 -15.65
N LYS A 211 33.59 30.40 -16.27
CA LYS A 211 34.36 31.65 -16.41
C LYS A 211 34.56 32.37 -15.06
N HIS A 212 33.72 32.08 -14.07
CA HIS A 212 33.58 32.88 -12.86
C HIS A 212 33.76 32.06 -11.55
N LEU A 213 34.38 30.89 -11.60
CA LEU A 213 34.65 30.04 -10.42
C LEU A 213 35.55 30.71 -9.34
N GLU A 214 36.27 31.77 -9.71
CA GLU A 214 37.07 32.57 -8.78
C GLU A 214 36.24 33.60 -8.01
N ASP A 215 35.14 34.08 -8.59
CA ASP A 215 34.29 35.14 -8.04
C ASP A 215 33.37 34.63 -6.90
N GLY A 216 33.12 33.32 -6.84
CA GLY A 216 32.25 32.71 -5.83
C GLY A 216 32.54 31.22 -5.60
N GLU A 217 32.16 30.70 -4.44
CA GLU A 217 32.38 29.29 -4.07
C GLU A 217 31.14 28.44 -4.38
N ILE A 218 31.33 27.38 -5.16
CA ILE A 218 30.34 26.34 -5.42
C ILE A 218 30.97 24.96 -5.24
N TYR A 219 30.24 24.05 -4.61
CA TYR A 219 30.75 22.74 -4.19
C TYR A 219 30.01 21.61 -4.89
N ALA A 220 30.74 20.57 -5.27
CA ALA A 220 30.16 19.36 -5.80
C ALA A 220 29.40 18.59 -4.70
N HIS A 221 28.21 18.12 -5.01
CA HIS A 221 27.45 17.20 -4.19
C HIS A 221 27.19 15.91 -4.96
N VAL A 222 27.77 14.80 -4.48
CA VAL A 222 27.57 13.47 -5.07
C VAL A 222 26.42 12.77 -4.34
N PRO A 223 25.30 12.45 -5.01
CA PRO A 223 24.22 11.69 -4.42
C PRO A 223 24.69 10.31 -3.91
N ALA A 224 24.11 9.86 -2.80
CA ALA A 224 24.42 8.57 -2.20
C ALA A 224 23.16 7.85 -1.71
N GLY A 225 23.28 6.53 -1.51
CA GLY A 225 22.17 5.67 -1.07
C GLY A 225 20.99 5.68 -2.06
N ASP A 226 19.78 5.82 -1.53
CA ASP A 226 18.53 5.87 -2.31
C ASP A 226 18.28 7.21 -3.02
N SER A 227 19.25 8.13 -3.03
CA SER A 227 19.16 9.40 -3.74
C SER A 227 19.28 9.18 -5.25
N ARG A 228 18.16 9.23 -5.97
CA ARG A 228 18.08 8.93 -7.40
C ARG A 228 17.84 10.20 -8.21
N TRP A 229 18.61 10.33 -9.27
CA TRP A 229 18.36 11.28 -10.36
C TRP A 229 18.67 10.60 -11.71
N PHE A 230 18.06 11.08 -12.78
CA PHE A 230 18.37 10.60 -14.13
C PHE A 230 17.98 11.62 -15.19
N GLU A 231 18.85 11.81 -16.18
CA GLU A 231 18.62 12.67 -17.34
C GLU A 231 17.98 11.85 -18.46
N ILE A 232 16.87 12.32 -19.03
CA ILE A 232 16.20 11.62 -20.14
C ILE A 232 16.45 12.36 -21.44
N ASP A 233 17.24 11.80 -22.35
CA ASP A 233 17.55 12.42 -23.64
C ASP A 233 17.05 11.63 -24.84
N THR A 234 16.96 10.31 -24.69
CA THR A 234 16.64 9.34 -25.75
C THR A 234 15.53 8.37 -25.30
N PRO A 235 14.88 7.65 -26.22
CA PRO A 235 13.93 6.60 -25.87
C PRO A 235 14.54 5.48 -25.00
N GLU A 236 15.84 5.21 -25.15
CA GLU A 236 16.59 4.27 -24.31
C GLU A 236 16.71 4.79 -22.87
N ASP A 237 17.02 6.08 -22.71
CA ASP A 237 17.06 6.74 -21.39
C ASP A 237 15.68 6.69 -20.73
N LEU A 238 14.61 6.91 -21.50
CA LEU A 238 13.25 6.84 -21.00
C LEU A 238 12.92 5.46 -20.41
N LYS A 239 13.26 4.37 -21.13
CA LYS A 239 13.06 3.00 -20.64
C LYS A 239 13.87 2.72 -19.38
N LEU A 240 15.10 3.22 -19.31
CA LEU A 240 15.95 3.05 -18.13
C LEU A 240 15.42 3.87 -16.94
N ALA A 241 14.97 5.09 -17.18
CA ALA A 241 14.32 5.94 -16.21
C ALA A 241 13.05 5.30 -15.63
N GLU A 242 12.19 4.71 -16.46
CA GLU A 242 11.00 3.98 -16.00
C GLU A 242 11.36 2.85 -15.02
N LYS A 243 12.47 2.15 -15.29
CA LYS A 243 12.99 1.11 -14.40
C LYS A 243 13.57 1.68 -13.10
N ILE A 244 14.39 2.73 -13.17
CA ILE A 244 15.05 3.35 -12.00
C ILE A 244 14.01 4.01 -11.08
N PHE A 245 13.00 4.65 -11.65
CA PHE A 245 11.95 5.40 -10.94
C PHE A 245 10.64 4.61 -10.82
N GLN A 246 10.70 3.30 -11.02
CA GLN A 246 9.51 2.47 -10.83
C GLN A 246 9.01 2.62 -9.39
N PRO A 247 7.69 2.80 -9.16
CA PRO A 247 7.14 2.87 -7.80
C PRO A 247 7.44 1.59 -7.03
N ARG A 248 7.79 1.73 -5.75
CA ARG A 248 8.03 0.59 -4.86
C ARG A 248 6.74 -0.21 -4.70
N LYS A 249 6.86 -1.54 -4.77
CA LYS A 249 5.74 -2.47 -4.57
C LYS A 249 5.75 -3.04 -3.16
N TYR A 250 4.58 -3.27 -2.60
CA TYR A 250 4.42 -3.77 -1.25
C TYR A 250 3.53 -5.01 -1.26
N VAL A 251 3.98 -6.07 -0.58
CA VAL A 251 3.26 -7.33 -0.50
C VAL A 251 3.22 -7.80 0.94
N THR A 252 2.06 -8.24 1.39
CA THR A 252 1.91 -8.97 2.64
C THR A 252 1.24 -10.30 2.35
N VAL A 253 1.89 -11.40 2.72
CA VAL A 253 1.32 -12.75 2.64
C VAL A 253 0.97 -13.20 4.06
N LEU A 254 -0.32 -13.32 4.32
CA LEU A 254 -0.86 -13.79 5.59
C LEU A 254 -1.19 -15.28 5.55
N MET A 255 -0.56 -16.02 6.44
CA MET A 255 -0.78 -17.45 6.67
C MET A 255 -1.68 -17.60 7.90
N ASP A 256 -3.00 -17.60 7.72
CA ASP A 256 -3.97 -17.57 8.82
C ASP A 256 -3.72 -18.73 9.80
N GLY A 257 -3.65 -18.44 11.09
CA GLY A 257 -3.47 -19.45 12.14
C GLY A 257 -2.19 -20.30 12.05
N ALA A 258 -1.20 -19.94 11.21
CA ALA A 258 -0.07 -20.82 10.92
C ALA A 258 0.88 -21.06 12.10
N ALA A 259 0.95 -20.11 13.05
CA ALA A 259 1.75 -20.28 14.25
C ALA A 259 1.13 -21.32 15.20
N ASP A 260 1.98 -22.05 15.92
CA ASP A 260 1.57 -23.08 16.86
C ASP A 260 2.50 -23.16 18.07
N LEU A 261 2.10 -23.95 19.05
CA LEU A 261 2.96 -24.36 20.14
C LEU A 261 3.68 -25.68 19.79
N PRO A 262 4.82 -25.98 20.43
CA PRO A 262 5.46 -27.29 20.29
C PRO A 262 4.50 -28.45 20.57
N ILE A 263 4.38 -29.40 19.64
CA ILE A 263 3.48 -30.56 19.80
C ILE A 263 4.23 -31.89 19.93
N PRO A 264 3.75 -32.84 20.75
CA PRO A 264 4.39 -34.14 20.95
C PRO A 264 4.57 -34.96 19.66
N GLU A 265 3.59 -34.92 18.74
CA GLU A 265 3.59 -35.64 17.47
C GLU A 265 4.75 -35.24 16.56
N LEU A 266 5.31 -34.04 16.77
CA LEU A 266 6.47 -33.52 16.05
C LEU A 266 7.74 -33.51 16.91
N ASN A 267 7.81 -34.36 17.95
CA ASN A 267 8.92 -34.42 18.89
C ASN A 267 9.22 -33.08 19.59
N GLY A 268 8.17 -32.30 19.89
CA GLY A 268 8.30 -30.99 20.53
C GLY A 268 8.76 -29.88 19.57
N ALA A 269 8.48 -30.02 18.27
CA ALA A 269 8.60 -28.95 17.28
C ALA A 269 7.21 -28.39 16.90
N THR A 270 7.18 -27.20 16.29
CA THR A 270 5.97 -26.62 15.67
C THR A 270 5.84 -27.04 14.19
N PRO A 271 4.65 -26.91 13.58
CA PRO A 271 4.47 -27.05 12.14
C PRO A 271 5.39 -26.13 11.32
N LEU A 272 5.62 -24.88 11.76
CA LEU A 272 6.53 -23.94 11.09
C LEU A 272 8.00 -24.38 11.19
N GLU A 273 8.41 -25.07 12.25
CA GLU A 273 9.76 -25.64 12.38
C GLU A 273 10.01 -26.80 11.41
N VAL A 274 9.00 -27.62 11.12
CA VAL A 274 9.16 -28.85 10.31
C VAL A 274 8.82 -28.68 8.83
N ALA A 275 7.96 -27.70 8.49
CA ALA A 275 7.54 -27.46 7.11
C ALA A 275 8.71 -27.00 6.22
N ARG A 276 8.80 -27.56 5.00
CA ARG A 276 9.75 -27.10 3.99
C ARG A 276 9.27 -25.80 3.34
N LYS A 277 9.96 -24.69 3.64
CA LYS A 277 9.56 -23.35 3.19
C LYS A 277 10.73 -22.46 2.73
N PRO A 278 11.48 -22.86 1.69
CA PRO A 278 12.69 -22.15 1.25
C PRO A 278 12.47 -20.68 0.88
N GLY A 279 11.30 -20.31 0.33
CA GLY A 279 11.01 -18.90 -0.01
C GLY A 279 10.80 -18.03 1.24
N ILE A 280 10.03 -18.53 2.22
CA ILE A 280 9.83 -17.85 3.51
C ILE A 280 11.15 -17.76 4.29
N ASP A 281 11.94 -18.84 4.30
CA ASP A 281 13.26 -18.86 4.94
C ASP A 281 14.22 -17.87 4.25
N GLN A 282 14.15 -17.73 2.92
CA GLN A 282 14.92 -16.71 2.17
C GLN A 282 14.52 -15.28 2.55
N ILE A 283 13.22 -15.01 2.80
CA ILE A 283 12.75 -13.70 3.27
C ILE A 283 13.31 -13.41 4.66
N ALA A 284 13.29 -14.39 5.57
CA ALA A 284 13.90 -14.26 6.89
C ALA A 284 15.40 -13.99 6.78
N GLU A 285 16.13 -14.80 5.99
CA GLU A 285 17.58 -14.67 5.81
C GLU A 285 17.99 -13.31 5.21
N SER A 286 17.20 -12.78 4.28
CA SER A 286 17.55 -11.57 3.53
C SER A 286 17.00 -10.29 4.17
N GLY A 287 16.39 -10.38 5.34
CA GLY A 287 15.53 -9.33 5.86
C GLY A 287 15.53 -9.20 7.37
N THR A 288 14.50 -8.54 7.88
CA THR A 288 14.25 -8.38 9.31
C THR A 288 13.17 -9.35 9.74
N THR A 289 13.36 -9.96 10.90
CA THR A 289 12.39 -10.79 11.59
C THR A 289 12.02 -10.17 12.92
N GLY A 290 10.83 -10.50 13.43
CA GLY A 290 10.38 -9.97 14.70
C GLY A 290 9.09 -10.59 15.18
N LEU A 291 8.61 -10.10 16.32
CA LEU A 291 7.34 -10.48 16.89
C LEU A 291 6.33 -9.34 16.73
N MET A 292 5.08 -9.69 16.41
CA MET A 292 3.99 -8.74 16.24
C MET A 292 2.84 -9.08 17.18
N GLN A 293 2.43 -8.11 18.00
CA GLN A 293 1.19 -8.17 18.75
C GLN A 293 0.02 -7.82 17.82
N THR A 294 -0.80 -8.81 17.49
CA THR A 294 -1.95 -8.70 16.57
C THR A 294 -3.29 -8.62 17.28
N MET A 295 -3.32 -9.06 18.55
CA MET A 295 -4.50 -9.04 19.40
C MET A 295 -4.47 -7.87 20.38
N TYR A 296 -5.64 -7.44 20.84
CA TYR A 296 -5.80 -6.25 21.65
C TYR A 296 -6.59 -6.56 22.91
N PRO A 297 -6.25 -5.94 24.06
CA PRO A 297 -7.03 -6.08 25.27
C PRO A 297 -8.51 -5.79 25.02
N LEU A 298 -9.38 -6.64 25.57
CA LEU A 298 -10.85 -6.54 25.48
C LEU A 298 -11.44 -6.71 24.07
N MET A 299 -10.63 -7.13 23.09
CA MET A 299 -11.09 -7.52 21.75
C MET A 299 -11.20 -9.04 21.62
N PRO A 300 -12.07 -9.55 20.72
CA PRO A 300 -12.07 -10.96 20.37
C PRO A 300 -10.70 -11.41 19.83
N VAL A 301 -10.27 -12.61 20.21
CA VAL A 301 -9.07 -13.25 19.65
C VAL A 301 -9.47 -13.92 18.33
N ASP A 302 -9.51 -13.13 17.26
CA ASP A 302 -9.98 -13.61 15.95
C ASP A 302 -9.30 -12.97 14.74
N SER A 303 -9.48 -13.60 13.57
CA SER A 303 -8.85 -13.18 12.33
C SER A 303 -9.25 -11.78 11.89
N ILE A 304 -10.46 -11.30 12.20
CA ILE A 304 -10.86 -9.92 11.87
C ILE A 304 -10.01 -8.93 12.66
N THR A 305 -9.88 -9.15 13.96
CA THR A 305 -9.05 -8.30 14.85
C THR A 305 -7.61 -8.27 14.37
N GLY A 306 -7.02 -9.44 14.11
CA GLY A 306 -5.65 -9.55 13.62
C GLY A 306 -5.42 -8.87 12.27
N ASN A 307 -6.24 -9.20 11.27
CA ASN A 307 -6.09 -8.67 9.90
C ASN A 307 -6.37 -7.17 9.81
N MET A 308 -7.35 -6.64 10.55
CA MET A 308 -7.57 -5.19 10.64
C MET A 308 -6.33 -4.49 11.19
N GLY A 309 -5.78 -5.01 12.28
CA GLY A 309 -4.56 -4.51 12.90
C GLY A 309 -3.40 -4.48 11.90
N ILE A 310 -3.13 -5.59 11.22
CA ILE A 310 -2.04 -5.72 10.24
C ILE A 310 -2.23 -4.80 9.03
N LEU A 311 -3.46 -4.58 8.57
CA LEU A 311 -3.79 -3.59 7.54
C LEU A 311 -3.67 -2.13 8.04
N GLY A 312 -3.23 -1.95 9.29
CA GLY A 312 -2.99 -0.67 9.93
C GLY A 312 -4.22 -0.06 10.59
N PHE A 313 -5.37 -0.73 10.62
CA PHE A 313 -6.60 -0.21 11.21
C PHE A 313 -6.78 -0.68 12.66
N TYR A 314 -6.62 0.25 13.60
CA TYR A 314 -6.72 -0.03 15.04
C TYR A 314 -8.07 -0.65 15.45
N PRO A 315 -8.13 -1.96 15.76
CA PRO A 315 -9.40 -2.66 15.98
C PRO A 315 -10.24 -2.10 17.13
N PRO A 316 -9.68 -1.69 18.30
CA PRO A 316 -10.48 -1.11 19.38
C PRO A 316 -11.26 0.16 19.00
N ARG A 317 -10.86 0.83 17.91
CA ARG A 317 -11.59 1.99 17.36
C ARG A 317 -12.55 1.62 16.23
N TYR A 318 -12.16 0.66 15.39
CA TYR A 318 -12.79 0.46 14.08
C TYR A 318 -13.57 -0.85 13.93
N TYR A 319 -13.34 -1.83 14.81
CA TYR A 319 -14.03 -3.11 14.75
C TYR A 319 -15.53 -2.87 15.00
N PRO A 320 -16.40 -3.10 14.01
CA PRO A 320 -17.83 -3.08 14.27
C PRO A 320 -18.12 -4.27 15.18
N VAL A 321 -18.88 -4.10 16.27
CA VAL A 321 -19.30 -5.25 17.09
C VAL A 321 -19.86 -6.34 16.15
N GLY A 322 -19.49 -7.61 16.33
CA GLY A 322 -19.90 -8.70 15.44
C GLY A 322 -19.23 -8.71 14.05
N ARG A 323 -19.70 -9.59 13.15
CA ARG A 323 -19.06 -9.85 11.83
C ARG A 323 -19.95 -9.54 10.63
N ALA A 324 -21.25 -9.35 10.85
CA ALA A 324 -22.24 -9.34 9.78
C ALA A 324 -22.06 -8.20 8.77
N SER A 325 -21.55 -7.04 9.20
CA SER A 325 -21.35 -5.89 8.30
C SER A 325 -20.26 -6.15 7.26
N PHE A 326 -19.14 -6.77 7.66
CA PHE A 326 -18.10 -7.17 6.70
C PHE A 326 -18.60 -8.26 5.74
N GLU A 327 -19.38 -9.23 6.20
CA GLU A 327 -19.96 -10.25 5.32
C GLU A 327 -20.98 -9.69 4.34
N ALA A 328 -21.78 -8.70 4.76
CA ALA A 328 -22.67 -7.96 3.89
C ALA A 328 -21.88 -7.22 2.81
N MET A 329 -20.86 -6.46 3.21
CA MET A 329 -20.00 -5.72 2.29
C MET A 329 -19.26 -6.63 1.31
N ALA A 330 -18.92 -7.87 1.71
CA ALA A 330 -18.30 -8.86 0.83
C ALA A 330 -19.21 -9.35 -0.30
N GLN A 331 -20.52 -9.18 -0.15
CA GLN A 331 -21.56 -9.51 -1.12
C GLN A 331 -22.11 -8.25 -1.82
N ASP A 332 -21.39 -7.14 -1.76
CA ASP A 332 -21.79 -5.83 -2.29
C ASP A 332 -23.11 -5.31 -1.69
N ILE A 333 -23.42 -5.72 -0.45
CA ILE A 333 -24.54 -5.21 0.33
C ILE A 333 -24.00 -4.10 1.24
N PHE A 334 -24.30 -2.85 0.89
CA PHE A 334 -23.81 -1.68 1.61
C PHE A 334 -24.72 -1.28 2.77
N LEU A 335 -24.08 -0.83 3.85
CA LEU A 335 -24.71 -0.29 5.06
C LEU A 335 -24.52 1.23 5.09
N ASP A 336 -25.52 1.95 5.57
CA ASP A 336 -25.40 3.35 6.00
C ASP A 336 -25.02 3.43 7.50
N GLU A 337 -24.67 4.63 7.99
CA GLU A 337 -24.11 4.82 9.35
C GLU A 337 -24.98 4.30 10.49
N ASP A 338 -26.30 4.31 10.31
CA ASP A 338 -27.31 3.93 11.30
C ASP A 338 -27.89 2.53 11.04
N ASP A 339 -27.37 1.78 10.06
CA ASP A 339 -27.82 0.42 9.77
C ASP A 339 -27.20 -0.61 10.73
N ILE A 340 -27.93 -1.69 11.00
CA ILE A 340 -27.41 -2.88 11.68
C ILE A 340 -27.58 -4.10 10.78
N ALA A 341 -26.48 -4.75 10.43
CA ALA A 341 -26.46 -6.06 9.80
C ALA A 341 -26.48 -7.18 10.86
N PHE A 342 -27.14 -8.29 10.53
CA PHE A 342 -27.16 -9.53 11.28
C PHE A 342 -26.84 -10.70 10.35
N ARG A 343 -26.15 -11.71 10.88
CA ARG A 343 -26.21 -13.03 10.25
C ARG A 343 -27.62 -13.60 10.44
N CYS A 344 -28.13 -14.24 9.41
CA CYS A 344 -29.44 -14.87 9.38
C CYS A 344 -29.26 -16.35 8.97
N ASN A 345 -29.31 -17.26 9.94
CA ASN A 345 -29.21 -18.70 9.67
C ASN A 345 -30.59 -19.30 9.43
N LEU A 346 -30.70 -20.27 8.52
CA LEU A 346 -31.79 -21.24 8.53
C LEU A 346 -31.43 -22.38 9.49
N VAL A 347 -32.29 -22.64 10.48
CA VAL A 347 -32.05 -23.64 11.53
C VAL A 347 -33.20 -24.65 11.63
N SER A 348 -32.93 -25.84 12.15
CA SER A 348 -33.92 -26.84 12.53
C SER A 348 -34.20 -26.79 14.03
N VAL A 349 -35.46 -27.04 14.40
CA VAL A 349 -35.94 -27.03 15.79
C VAL A 349 -36.68 -28.33 16.07
N ASP A 350 -36.32 -29.03 17.14
CA ASP A 350 -36.97 -30.29 17.52
C ASP A 350 -38.36 -30.10 18.17
N GLY A 351 -39.02 -31.23 18.46
CA GLY A 351 -40.32 -31.26 19.13
C GLY A 351 -40.31 -30.77 20.59
N GLU A 352 -39.12 -30.60 21.20
CA GLU A 352 -38.94 -30.02 22.53
C GLU A 352 -38.57 -28.53 22.47
N ASN A 353 -38.70 -27.89 21.31
CA ASN A 353 -38.42 -26.47 21.07
C ASN A 353 -36.93 -26.11 21.20
N ARG A 354 -36.03 -27.03 20.85
CA ARG A 354 -34.58 -26.83 20.93
C ARG A 354 -33.94 -26.79 19.55
N ILE A 355 -32.82 -26.07 19.42
CA ILE A 355 -32.04 -26.06 18.17
C ILE A 355 -31.47 -27.46 17.94
N SER A 356 -31.97 -28.16 16.92
CA SER A 356 -31.53 -29.52 16.59
C SER A 356 -30.45 -29.56 15.52
N ASP A 357 -30.41 -28.55 14.65
CA ASP A 357 -29.36 -28.35 13.65
C ASP A 357 -29.24 -26.87 13.26
N PHE A 358 -28.06 -26.29 13.40
CA PHE A 358 -27.79 -24.88 13.05
C PHE A 358 -27.61 -24.63 11.54
N THR A 359 -27.59 -25.68 10.74
CA THR A 359 -27.41 -25.66 9.28
C THR A 359 -28.64 -26.14 8.50
N ALA A 360 -29.65 -26.65 9.21
CA ALA A 360 -30.82 -27.28 8.63
C ALA A 360 -30.48 -28.36 7.59
N ASP A 361 -29.63 -29.32 7.99
CA ASP A 361 -29.13 -30.43 7.18
C ASP A 361 -28.33 -29.94 5.97
N GLN A 362 -27.48 -28.94 6.22
CA GLN A 362 -26.74 -28.21 5.18
C GLN A 362 -27.65 -27.84 4.00
N ILE A 363 -28.75 -27.15 4.29
CA ILE A 363 -29.83 -26.93 3.33
C ILE A 363 -29.29 -26.55 1.93
N PRO A 364 -29.68 -27.27 0.86
CA PRO A 364 -29.22 -26.95 -0.49
C PRO A 364 -29.52 -25.49 -0.87
N GLY A 365 -28.56 -24.80 -1.47
CA GLY A 365 -28.65 -23.36 -1.74
C GLY A 365 -29.90 -22.96 -2.54
N ASN A 366 -30.32 -23.77 -3.53
CA ASN A 366 -31.55 -23.53 -4.29
C ASN A 366 -32.82 -23.59 -3.42
N LYS A 367 -32.86 -24.46 -2.39
CA LYS A 367 -33.97 -24.51 -1.43
C LYS A 367 -33.93 -23.33 -0.48
N ALA A 368 -32.74 -22.97 0.02
CA ALA A 368 -32.56 -21.81 0.90
C ALA A 368 -33.02 -20.51 0.23
N VAL A 369 -32.58 -20.24 -1.00
CA VAL A 369 -33.00 -19.07 -1.79
C VAL A 369 -34.51 -19.04 -2.00
N ARG A 370 -35.13 -20.19 -2.30
CA ARG A 370 -36.60 -20.30 -2.46
C ARG A 370 -37.36 -20.03 -1.15
N LEU A 371 -36.82 -20.45 0.00
CA LEU A 371 -37.42 -20.13 1.29
C LEU A 371 -37.33 -18.63 1.57
N ILE A 372 -36.11 -18.09 1.58
CA ILE A 372 -35.86 -16.68 1.93
C ILE A 372 -36.65 -15.72 1.03
N SER A 373 -36.70 -15.97 -0.27
CA SER A 373 -37.45 -15.12 -1.23
C SER A 373 -38.97 -15.15 -1.06
N LYS A 374 -39.53 -16.18 -0.40
CA LYS A 374 -40.98 -16.32 -0.16
C LYS A 374 -41.41 -15.84 1.23
N LEU A 375 -40.48 -15.63 2.16
CA LEU A 375 -40.78 -15.13 3.50
C LEU A 375 -41.26 -13.67 3.44
N LYS A 376 -42.28 -13.36 4.24
CA LYS A 376 -42.87 -12.03 4.35
C LYS A 376 -42.70 -11.50 5.76
N PHE A 377 -41.98 -10.39 5.91
CA PHE A 377 -41.63 -9.85 7.23
C PHE A 377 -42.49 -8.68 7.67
N GLY A 378 -43.24 -8.04 6.76
CA GLY A 378 -44.17 -6.95 7.11
C GLY A 378 -43.50 -5.65 7.57
N HIS A 379 -42.19 -5.52 7.38
CA HIS A 379 -41.37 -4.38 7.83
C HIS A 379 -40.58 -3.81 6.66
N SER A 380 -40.82 -2.54 6.32
CA SER A 380 -40.14 -1.87 5.20
C SER A 380 -38.69 -1.47 5.51
N ASP A 381 -38.32 -1.45 6.79
CA ASP A 381 -36.98 -1.15 7.30
C ASP A 381 -36.10 -2.40 7.40
N ILE A 382 -36.61 -3.60 7.09
CA ILE A 382 -35.86 -4.86 7.23
C ILE A 382 -35.71 -5.53 5.87
N GLU A 383 -34.46 -5.78 5.49
CA GLU A 383 -34.08 -6.44 4.25
C GLU A 383 -33.35 -7.75 4.55
N ILE A 384 -33.65 -8.83 3.82
CA ILE A 384 -32.95 -10.11 3.95
C ILE A 384 -32.38 -10.51 2.59
N PHE A 385 -31.10 -10.85 2.60
CA PHE A 385 -30.31 -11.21 1.44
C PHE A 385 -29.93 -12.68 1.53
N SER A 386 -30.25 -13.45 0.50
CA SER A 386 -29.86 -14.85 0.43
C SER A 386 -28.36 -14.98 0.24
N GLY A 387 -27.70 -15.74 1.11
CA GLY A 387 -26.29 -16.08 0.97
C GLY A 387 -26.12 -17.55 0.54
N GLN A 388 -25.02 -18.16 0.96
CA GLN A 388 -24.71 -19.55 0.63
C GLN A 388 -25.34 -20.53 1.62
N SER A 389 -26.19 -21.44 1.09
CA SER A 389 -26.85 -22.49 1.88
C SER A 389 -27.65 -21.88 3.04
N TYR A 390 -27.40 -22.29 4.28
CA TYR A 390 -28.11 -21.82 5.47
C TYR A 390 -27.71 -20.41 5.91
N ARG A 391 -26.63 -19.84 5.37
CA ARG A 391 -26.08 -18.53 5.78
C ARG A 391 -26.67 -17.42 4.92
N ASN A 392 -27.35 -16.48 5.55
CA ASN A 392 -27.97 -15.32 4.92
C ASN A 392 -27.61 -14.05 5.72
N ILE A 393 -27.91 -12.88 5.18
CA ILE A 393 -27.71 -11.59 5.85
C ILE A 393 -29.06 -10.91 6.03
N MET A 394 -29.26 -10.25 7.16
CA MET A 394 -30.40 -9.36 7.39
C MET A 394 -29.87 -7.97 7.73
N ILE A 395 -30.48 -6.93 7.17
CA ILE A 395 -30.17 -5.53 7.49
C ILE A 395 -31.42 -4.87 8.05
N VAL A 396 -31.28 -4.24 9.22
CA VAL A 396 -32.22 -3.25 9.73
C VAL A 396 -31.72 -1.86 9.33
N ARG A 397 -32.47 -1.19 8.46
CA ARG A 397 -32.19 0.16 7.98
C ARG A 397 -32.56 1.20 9.04
N ASN A 398 -31.70 2.20 9.23
CA ASN A 398 -31.92 3.29 10.19
C ASN A 398 -32.33 2.77 11.59
N ALA A 399 -31.54 1.85 12.15
CA ALA A 399 -31.85 1.20 13.42
C ALA A 399 -31.87 2.23 14.58
N PRO A 400 -32.83 2.10 15.52
CA PRO A 400 -33.00 3.07 16.61
C PRO A 400 -31.99 2.92 17.76
N CYS A 401 -31.03 2.00 17.66
CA CYS A 401 -30.03 1.70 18.68
C CYS A 401 -28.72 1.26 18.05
N ARG A 402 -27.69 0.97 18.85
CA ARG A 402 -26.42 0.42 18.33
C ARG A 402 -26.46 -1.10 18.32
N ALA A 403 -25.65 -1.72 17.45
CA ALA A 403 -25.43 -3.16 17.44
C ALA A 403 -24.94 -3.70 18.80
N SER A 404 -24.13 -2.93 19.53
CA SER A 404 -23.63 -3.25 20.88
C SER A 404 -24.71 -3.36 21.94
N ASP A 405 -25.91 -2.81 21.67
CA ASP A 405 -27.01 -2.78 22.63
C ASP A 405 -27.88 -4.03 22.53
N LEU A 406 -27.58 -4.94 21.59
CA LEU A 406 -28.32 -6.16 21.33
C LEU A 406 -27.50 -7.39 21.73
N VAL A 407 -28.10 -8.27 22.52
CA VAL A 407 -27.53 -9.56 22.89
C VAL A 407 -28.18 -10.65 22.04
N THR A 408 -27.34 -11.39 21.31
CA THR A 408 -27.77 -12.49 20.44
C THR A 408 -26.96 -13.75 20.74
N HIS A 409 -27.50 -14.91 20.35
CA HIS A 409 -26.90 -16.21 20.64
C HIS A 409 -26.60 -16.96 19.33
N PRO A 410 -25.33 -17.29 19.03
CA PRO A 410 -24.99 -18.06 17.83
C PRO A 410 -25.59 -19.47 17.87
N PRO A 411 -26.25 -19.96 16.81
CA PRO A 411 -26.97 -21.23 16.86
C PRO A 411 -26.02 -22.43 16.99
N HIS A 412 -24.83 -22.38 16.38
CA HIS A 412 -23.82 -23.44 16.45
C HIS A 412 -23.24 -23.66 17.85
N GLN A 413 -23.23 -22.62 18.70
CA GLN A 413 -22.79 -22.72 20.11
C GLN A 413 -23.93 -23.11 21.07
N ASN A 414 -25.17 -23.15 20.57
CA ASN A 414 -26.37 -23.33 21.39
C ASN A 414 -27.23 -24.51 20.92
N MET A 415 -26.60 -25.50 20.27
CA MET A 415 -27.23 -26.78 19.90
C MET A 415 -27.82 -27.47 21.14
N GLY A 416 -29.03 -28.02 20.98
CA GLY A 416 -29.77 -28.70 22.05
C GLY A 416 -30.35 -27.79 23.13
N ARG A 417 -30.22 -26.46 23.01
CA ARG A 417 -30.81 -25.50 23.96
C ARG A 417 -32.18 -25.02 23.48
N ASP A 418 -33.07 -24.72 24.43
CA ASP A 418 -34.41 -24.19 24.16
C ASP A 418 -34.33 -22.79 23.53
N ILE A 419 -35.05 -22.60 22.42
CA ILE A 419 -34.99 -21.34 21.65
C ILE A 419 -35.58 -20.15 22.42
N GLY A 420 -36.55 -20.37 23.31
CA GLY A 420 -37.18 -19.30 24.09
C GLY A 420 -36.18 -18.59 25.01
N SER A 421 -35.24 -19.36 25.57
CA SER A 421 -34.14 -18.83 26.41
C SER A 421 -33.03 -18.10 25.63
N LEU A 422 -33.07 -18.14 24.29
CA LEU A 422 -32.04 -17.62 23.40
C LEU A 422 -32.53 -16.48 22.49
N MET A 423 -33.76 -16.01 22.70
CA MET A 423 -34.31 -14.87 21.98
C MET A 423 -33.46 -13.61 22.21
N ILE A 424 -33.47 -12.70 21.25
CA ILE A 424 -32.68 -11.46 21.30
C ILE A 424 -33.17 -10.62 22.47
N THR A 425 -32.23 -10.01 23.20
CA THR A 425 -32.54 -9.06 24.27
C THR A 425 -31.83 -7.73 24.03
N GLY A 426 -32.44 -6.64 24.48
CA GLY A 426 -31.87 -5.30 24.42
C GLY A 426 -31.36 -4.85 25.79
N THR A 427 -30.29 -4.07 25.81
CA THR A 427 -29.74 -3.51 27.05
C THR A 427 -30.40 -2.20 27.48
N ASN A 428 -31.21 -1.60 26.60
CA ASN A 428 -31.96 -0.35 26.82
C ASN A 428 -33.35 -0.41 26.13
N PRO A 429 -34.28 0.52 26.43
CA PRO A 429 -35.65 0.48 25.89
C PRO A 429 -35.72 0.42 24.36
N GLN A 430 -34.94 1.24 23.64
CA GLN A 430 -34.95 1.27 22.17
C GLN A 430 -34.46 -0.05 21.57
N SER A 431 -33.37 -0.59 22.11
CA SER A 431 -32.83 -1.90 21.69
C SER A 431 -33.76 -3.05 22.06
N GLN A 432 -34.50 -2.95 23.17
CA GLN A 432 -35.45 -3.98 23.61
C GLN A 432 -36.70 -4.00 22.72
N ASP A 433 -37.17 -2.83 22.27
CA ASP A 433 -38.27 -2.73 21.30
C ASP A 433 -37.87 -3.33 19.95
N LEU A 434 -36.65 -3.04 19.47
CA LEU A 434 -36.12 -3.68 18.26
C LEU A 434 -35.96 -5.20 18.45
N ALA A 435 -35.41 -5.64 19.58
CA ALA A 435 -35.27 -7.06 19.90
C ALA A 435 -36.62 -7.79 19.88
N ALA A 436 -37.67 -7.20 20.47
CA ALA A 436 -39.02 -7.76 20.45
C ALA A 436 -39.56 -7.91 19.02
N ARG A 437 -39.40 -6.89 18.16
CA ARG A 437 -39.76 -6.97 16.73
C ARG A 437 -39.01 -8.08 16.00
N LEU A 438 -37.69 -8.18 16.20
CA LEU A 438 -36.86 -9.20 15.57
C LEU A 438 -37.24 -10.62 16.03
N ASN A 439 -37.56 -10.80 17.31
CA ASN A 439 -38.04 -12.06 17.85
C ASN A 439 -39.40 -12.47 17.27
N GLU A 440 -40.33 -11.52 17.11
CA GLU A 440 -41.62 -11.76 16.44
C GLU A 440 -41.41 -12.25 15.00
N ILE A 441 -40.51 -11.61 14.25
CA ILE A 441 -40.14 -12.02 12.89
C ILE A 441 -39.57 -13.45 12.87
N MET A 442 -38.62 -13.77 13.77
CA MET A 442 -38.08 -15.12 13.84
C MET A 442 -39.19 -16.13 14.14
N GLN A 443 -40.08 -15.85 15.09
CA GLN A 443 -41.20 -16.73 15.45
C GLN A 443 -42.21 -16.92 14.31
N ASP A 444 -42.61 -15.85 13.62
CA ASP A 444 -43.53 -15.96 12.48
C ASP A 444 -42.88 -16.69 11.29
N SER A 445 -41.56 -16.56 11.11
CA SER A 445 -40.83 -17.34 10.11
C SER A 445 -41.04 -18.84 10.29
N ARG A 446 -41.22 -19.33 11.52
CA ARG A 446 -41.46 -20.75 11.80
C ARG A 446 -42.75 -21.26 11.19
N ARG A 447 -43.81 -20.47 11.31
CA ARG A 447 -45.11 -20.77 10.69
C ARG A 447 -45.01 -20.74 9.17
N GLN A 448 -44.39 -19.69 8.61
CA GLN A 448 -44.25 -19.55 7.16
C GLN A 448 -43.39 -20.67 6.55
N ILE A 449 -42.26 -21.01 7.17
CA ILE A 449 -41.37 -22.08 6.68
C ILE A 449 -42.08 -23.44 6.73
N ALA A 450 -42.86 -23.73 7.77
CA ALA A 450 -43.66 -24.95 7.84
C ALA A 450 -44.65 -25.07 6.67
N GLU A 451 -45.35 -23.98 6.33
CA GLU A 451 -46.26 -23.92 5.17
C GLU A 451 -45.48 -24.13 3.85
N LEU A 452 -44.35 -23.44 3.68
CA LEU A 452 -43.52 -23.50 2.48
C LEU A 452 -42.83 -24.87 2.29
N ASN A 453 -42.49 -25.56 3.38
CA ASN A 453 -41.87 -26.87 3.33
C ASN A 453 -42.77 -27.95 2.73
N GLY A 454 -44.10 -27.76 2.71
CA GLY A 454 -45.01 -28.62 1.95
C GLY A 454 -44.69 -28.67 0.44
N GLU A 455 -44.11 -27.60 -0.11
CA GLU A 455 -43.70 -27.49 -1.52
C GLU A 455 -42.17 -27.69 -1.69
N ILE A 456 -41.36 -27.12 -0.79
CA ILE A 456 -39.90 -27.04 -0.95
C ILE A 456 -39.21 -28.31 -0.41
N GLY A 457 -39.80 -28.94 0.61
CA GLY A 457 -39.25 -30.13 1.27
C GLY A 457 -37.85 -29.91 1.83
N SER A 458 -37.65 -28.88 2.66
CA SER A 458 -36.40 -28.68 3.41
C SER A 458 -36.56 -29.16 4.86
N LYS A 459 -35.44 -29.23 5.60
CA LYS A 459 -35.45 -29.46 7.05
C LYS A 459 -35.34 -28.16 7.87
N ALA A 460 -35.28 -27.00 7.22
CA ALA A 460 -35.27 -25.73 7.95
C ALA A 460 -36.63 -25.52 8.61
N ASP A 461 -36.63 -25.06 9.85
CA ASP A 461 -37.83 -24.76 10.61
C ASP A 461 -37.99 -23.26 10.87
N MET A 462 -36.89 -22.49 10.94
CA MET A 462 -36.93 -21.09 11.38
C MET A 462 -35.73 -20.31 10.85
N ILE A 463 -35.87 -18.99 10.70
CA ILE A 463 -34.70 -18.09 10.56
C ILE A 463 -34.17 -17.66 11.93
N TRP A 464 -32.86 -17.46 12.02
CA TRP A 464 -32.18 -17.15 13.27
C TRP A 464 -31.22 -15.97 13.10
N PHE A 465 -31.53 -14.84 13.71
CA PHE A 465 -30.72 -13.62 13.65
C PHE A 465 -29.68 -13.59 14.78
N TRP A 466 -28.42 -13.32 14.41
CA TRP A 466 -27.31 -13.25 15.38
C TRP A 466 -26.13 -12.43 14.85
N SER A 467 -25.16 -12.12 15.72
CA SER A 467 -23.96 -11.31 15.38
C SER A 467 -24.33 -9.92 14.83
N PRO A 468 -25.08 -9.10 15.60
CA PRO A 468 -25.42 -7.74 15.19
C PRO A 468 -24.15 -6.95 14.93
N SER A 469 -24.13 -6.19 13.85
CA SER A 469 -22.96 -5.45 13.42
C SER A 469 -23.32 -4.16 12.73
N GLY A 470 -22.80 -3.04 13.25
CA GLY A 470 -23.01 -1.72 12.69
C GLY A 470 -22.08 -1.42 11.52
N TYR A 471 -22.26 -0.24 10.94
CA TYR A 471 -21.38 0.29 9.90
C TYR A 471 -19.92 0.43 10.38
N PRO A 472 -18.92 -0.17 9.68
CA PRO A 472 -17.52 -0.04 10.01
C PRO A 472 -17.00 1.35 9.60
N ARG A 473 -16.86 2.26 10.58
CA ARG A 473 -16.42 3.66 10.36
C ARG A 473 -14.90 3.76 10.15
N MET A 474 -14.41 3.21 9.04
CA MET A 474 -12.98 3.16 8.70
C MET A 474 -12.61 4.21 7.65
N PRO A 475 -11.44 4.88 7.75
CA PRO A 475 -10.95 5.73 6.67
C PRO A 475 -10.55 4.89 5.45
N GLY A 476 -10.58 5.49 4.26
CA GLY A 476 -10.16 4.81 3.04
C GLY A 476 -8.68 4.43 3.05
N PHE A 477 -8.32 3.27 2.49
CA PHE A 477 -6.94 2.78 2.43
C PHE A 477 -6.02 3.75 1.67
N SER A 478 -6.46 4.22 0.49
CA SER A 478 -5.70 5.18 -0.30
C SER A 478 -5.61 6.55 0.34
N GLU A 479 -6.66 6.98 1.04
CA GLU A 479 -6.65 8.23 1.82
C GLU A 479 -5.61 8.16 2.94
N ARG A 480 -5.56 7.03 3.64
CA ARG A 480 -4.67 6.85 4.80
C ARG A 480 -3.22 6.63 4.43
N PHE A 481 -2.94 5.80 3.42
CA PHE A 481 -1.57 5.36 3.10
C PHE A 481 -1.02 5.94 1.79
N GLY A 482 -1.84 6.63 0.99
CA GLY A 482 -1.43 7.13 -0.32
C GLY A 482 -1.14 6.04 -1.36
N LEU A 483 -1.60 4.81 -1.11
CA LEU A 483 -1.37 3.63 -1.95
C LEU A 483 -2.68 3.08 -2.51
N ARG A 484 -2.62 2.48 -3.70
CA ARG A 484 -3.71 1.65 -4.23
C ARG A 484 -3.46 0.19 -3.89
N GLY A 485 -4.39 -0.39 -3.12
CA GLY A 485 -4.26 -1.72 -2.54
C GLY A 485 -5.32 -2.71 -3.02
N ALA A 486 -4.99 -4.00 -2.97
CA ALA A 486 -5.96 -5.09 -3.14
C ALA A 486 -5.87 -6.14 -2.03
N ILE A 487 -7.00 -6.75 -1.69
CA ILE A 487 -7.08 -7.94 -0.85
C ILE A 487 -7.37 -9.16 -1.73
N VAL A 488 -6.53 -10.18 -1.62
CA VAL A 488 -6.58 -11.43 -2.37
C VAL A 488 -6.87 -12.55 -1.37
N ALA A 489 -8.14 -12.81 -1.15
CA ALA A 489 -8.62 -13.73 -0.11
C ALA A 489 -9.77 -14.61 -0.62
N GLY A 490 -9.95 -15.78 0.00
CA GLY A 490 -11.11 -16.64 -0.24
C GLY A 490 -12.30 -16.32 0.66
N LEU A 491 -12.05 -15.80 1.86
CA LEU A 491 -13.07 -15.58 2.88
C LEU A 491 -13.82 -14.26 2.68
N ASP A 492 -15.13 -14.30 2.91
CA ASP A 492 -16.01 -13.14 2.75
C ASP A 492 -15.59 -11.98 3.65
N PHE A 493 -15.33 -12.20 4.94
CA PHE A 493 -14.98 -11.11 5.85
C PHE A 493 -13.71 -10.35 5.41
N MET A 494 -12.73 -11.02 4.79
CA MET A 494 -11.54 -10.36 4.26
C MET A 494 -11.87 -9.44 3.08
N ARG A 495 -12.76 -9.89 2.18
CA ARG A 495 -13.28 -9.00 1.12
C ARG A 495 -14.10 -7.86 1.71
N GLY A 496 -14.87 -8.14 2.77
CA GLY A 496 -15.61 -7.16 3.54
C GLY A 496 -14.73 -6.04 4.10
N ILE A 497 -13.62 -6.39 4.76
CA ILE A 497 -12.63 -5.42 5.25
C ILE A 497 -12.09 -4.59 4.09
N GLY A 498 -11.72 -5.23 2.97
CA GLY A 498 -11.23 -4.54 1.78
C GLY A 498 -12.22 -3.54 1.22
N ASN A 499 -13.49 -3.96 1.07
CA ASN A 499 -14.57 -3.10 0.59
C ASN A 499 -14.86 -1.94 1.56
N ALA A 500 -14.81 -2.18 2.87
CA ALA A 500 -14.99 -1.15 3.89
C ALA A 500 -13.95 -0.01 3.82
N VAL A 501 -12.74 -0.32 3.32
CA VAL A 501 -11.65 0.66 3.19
C VAL A 501 -11.38 1.07 1.74
N GLY A 502 -12.23 0.66 0.79
CA GLY A 502 -12.08 0.99 -0.63
C GLY A 502 -10.87 0.35 -1.32
N MET A 503 -10.38 -0.79 -0.83
CA MET A 503 -9.39 -1.61 -1.53
C MET A 503 -10.06 -2.44 -2.62
N HIS A 504 -9.31 -2.78 -3.67
CA HIS A 504 -9.79 -3.70 -4.69
C HIS A 504 -9.95 -5.11 -4.12
N THR A 505 -11.15 -5.67 -4.22
CA THR A 505 -11.44 -7.07 -3.92
C THR A 505 -12.07 -7.72 -5.14
N LYS A 506 -11.89 -9.03 -5.29
CA LYS A 506 -12.55 -9.81 -6.32
C LYS A 506 -12.76 -11.23 -5.83
N GLU A 507 -13.89 -11.83 -6.17
CA GLU A 507 -14.11 -13.25 -5.97
C GLU A 507 -13.12 -14.07 -6.82
N ILE A 508 -12.38 -14.95 -6.17
CA ILE A 508 -11.39 -15.82 -6.81
C ILE A 508 -12.01 -17.21 -6.91
N HIS A 509 -12.33 -17.62 -8.13
CA HIS A 509 -12.92 -18.94 -8.39
C HIS A 509 -11.99 -20.05 -7.84
N GLY A 510 -12.54 -20.94 -7.01
CA GLY A 510 -11.80 -22.03 -6.38
C GLY A 510 -11.02 -21.63 -5.12
N ALA A 511 -11.14 -20.41 -4.61
CA ALA A 511 -10.55 -20.03 -3.32
C ALA A 511 -11.40 -20.56 -2.14
N THR A 512 -11.32 -21.86 -1.87
CA THR A 512 -12.16 -22.58 -0.89
C THR A 512 -11.84 -22.28 0.57
N GLY A 513 -10.64 -21.78 0.88
CA GLY A 513 -10.15 -21.62 2.25
C GLY A 513 -9.50 -22.87 2.85
N TYR A 514 -9.52 -24.00 2.15
CA TYR A 514 -8.91 -25.27 2.57
C TYR A 514 -7.65 -25.61 1.74
N LEU A 515 -7.08 -26.80 1.94
CA LEU A 515 -5.89 -27.30 1.21
C LEU A 515 -6.04 -27.36 -0.32
N ASP A 516 -7.27 -27.37 -0.83
CA ASP A 516 -7.60 -27.37 -2.26
C ASP A 516 -7.86 -25.96 -2.82
N THR A 517 -7.61 -24.90 -2.03
CA THR A 517 -7.79 -23.51 -2.47
C THR A 517 -6.93 -23.20 -3.70
N ALA A 518 -7.44 -22.34 -4.58
CA ALA A 518 -6.75 -21.93 -5.81
C ALA A 518 -5.54 -21.00 -5.55
N PHE A 519 -4.43 -21.54 -5.06
CA PHE A 519 -3.17 -20.81 -4.82
C PHE A 519 -2.68 -20.08 -6.09
N SER A 520 -2.70 -20.77 -7.23
CA SER A 520 -2.26 -20.23 -8.52
C SER A 520 -3.09 -19.02 -8.99
N GLU A 521 -4.41 -19.04 -8.80
CA GLU A 521 -5.27 -17.91 -9.17
C GLU A 521 -5.09 -16.73 -8.22
N LYS A 522 -4.85 -16.96 -6.92
CA LYS A 522 -4.45 -15.91 -5.96
C LYS A 522 -3.14 -15.24 -6.41
N LEU A 523 -2.12 -16.04 -6.74
CA LEU A 523 -0.83 -15.53 -7.20
C LEU A 523 -0.97 -14.71 -8.49
N LYS A 524 -1.73 -15.23 -9.47
CA LYS A 524 -1.97 -14.57 -10.75
C LYS A 524 -2.68 -13.22 -10.57
N TYR A 525 -3.70 -13.17 -9.72
CA TYR A 525 -4.38 -11.92 -9.41
C TYR A 525 -3.42 -10.91 -8.77
N ALA A 526 -2.65 -11.33 -7.76
CA ALA A 526 -1.67 -10.49 -7.09
C ALA A 526 -0.64 -9.89 -8.06
N LYS A 527 -0.05 -10.72 -8.93
CA LYS A 527 0.91 -10.29 -9.94
C LYS A 527 0.30 -9.27 -10.91
N ASN A 528 -0.89 -9.55 -11.43
CA ASN A 528 -1.57 -8.65 -12.36
C ASN A 528 -1.92 -7.29 -11.72
N PHE A 529 -2.35 -7.29 -10.46
CA PHE A 529 -2.67 -6.05 -9.76
C PHE A 529 -1.42 -5.18 -9.52
N LEU A 530 -0.31 -5.79 -9.11
CA LEU A 530 0.97 -5.10 -8.82
C LEU A 530 1.64 -4.47 -10.05
N LEU A 531 1.32 -4.94 -11.27
CA LEU A 531 1.81 -4.32 -12.50
C LEU A 531 1.38 -2.84 -12.61
N HIS A 532 0.24 -2.48 -12.03
CA HIS A 532 -0.38 -1.16 -12.19
C HIS A 532 -0.64 -0.43 -10.86
N ASN A 533 -0.52 -1.13 -9.73
CA ASN A 533 -0.85 -0.63 -8.39
C ASN A 533 0.23 -0.99 -7.38
N ASP A 534 0.05 -0.60 -6.12
CA ASP A 534 1.17 -0.43 -5.19
C ASP A 534 1.26 -1.54 -4.14
N PHE A 535 0.11 -2.01 -3.64
CA PHE A 535 0.04 -2.94 -2.51
C PHE A 535 -0.89 -4.14 -2.76
N VAL A 536 -0.48 -5.32 -2.32
CA VAL A 536 -1.35 -6.51 -2.28
C VAL A 536 -1.23 -7.20 -0.92
N PHE A 537 -2.39 -7.52 -0.33
CA PHE A 537 -2.53 -8.37 0.83
C PHE A 537 -3.09 -9.73 0.40
N ILE A 538 -2.28 -10.79 0.47
CA ILE A 538 -2.66 -12.16 0.11
C ILE A 538 -2.98 -12.91 1.39
N HIS A 539 -4.19 -13.45 1.49
CA HIS A 539 -4.65 -14.22 2.65
C HIS A 539 -4.85 -15.69 2.28
N VAL A 540 -4.34 -16.60 3.11
CA VAL A 540 -4.56 -18.04 2.98
C VAL A 540 -5.02 -18.63 4.32
N ASN A 541 -6.26 -19.13 4.34
CA ASN A 541 -6.93 -19.69 5.52
C ASN A 541 -6.54 -21.14 5.87
N ALA A 542 -5.97 -21.88 4.91
CA ALA A 542 -5.80 -23.32 5.04
C ALA A 542 -5.09 -23.79 6.33
N PRO A 543 -4.02 -23.14 6.84
CA PRO A 543 -3.37 -23.60 8.07
C PRO A 543 -4.28 -23.54 9.31
N ASP A 544 -5.18 -22.56 9.39
CA ASP A 544 -6.14 -22.39 10.48
C ASP A 544 -7.20 -23.51 10.50
N GLU A 545 -7.79 -23.81 9.34
CA GLU A 545 -8.79 -24.88 9.20
C GLU A 545 -8.21 -26.26 9.55
N GLU A 546 -6.97 -26.54 9.12
CA GLU A 546 -6.30 -27.79 9.44
C GLU A 546 -5.96 -27.89 10.95
N ALA A 547 -5.71 -26.75 11.61
CA ALA A 547 -5.53 -26.70 13.06
C ALA A 547 -6.84 -26.99 13.82
N HIS A 548 -7.96 -26.40 13.38
CA HIS A 548 -9.29 -26.70 13.92
C HIS A 548 -9.71 -28.16 13.70
N ALA A 549 -9.24 -28.79 12.61
CA ALA A 549 -9.45 -30.20 12.33
C ALA A 549 -8.47 -31.13 13.08
N HIS A 550 -7.58 -30.61 13.93
CA HIS A 550 -6.48 -31.35 14.58
C HIS A 550 -5.59 -32.12 13.59
N HIS A 551 -5.48 -31.65 12.36
CA HIS A 551 -4.80 -32.36 11.28
C HIS A 551 -3.36 -31.84 11.11
N VAL A 552 -2.45 -32.41 11.90
CA VAL A 552 -1.03 -32.01 11.94
C VAL A 552 -0.38 -31.99 10.55
N LYS A 553 -0.55 -33.07 9.76
CA LYS A 553 0.02 -33.18 8.41
C LYS A 553 -0.57 -32.16 7.45
N GLY A 554 -1.87 -31.92 7.54
CA GLY A 554 -2.55 -30.92 6.72
C GLY A 554 -2.04 -29.50 7.00
N LYS A 555 -1.84 -29.14 8.27
CA LYS A 555 -1.28 -27.82 8.63
C LYS A 555 0.13 -27.62 8.08
N ILE A 556 0.97 -28.65 8.16
CA ILE A 556 2.31 -28.64 7.54
C ILE A 556 2.21 -28.49 6.03
N GLU A 557 1.38 -29.31 5.36
CA GLU A 557 1.17 -29.24 3.92
C GLU A 557 0.65 -27.87 3.47
N ALA A 558 -0.24 -27.24 4.25
CA ALA A 558 -0.75 -25.90 3.97
C ALA A 558 0.37 -24.86 3.95
N ILE A 559 1.27 -24.91 4.94
CA ILE A 559 2.44 -24.02 5.02
C ILE A 559 3.38 -24.25 3.82
N GLU A 560 3.67 -25.51 3.49
CA GLU A 560 4.53 -25.86 2.34
C GLU A 560 3.93 -25.42 1.00
N LYS A 561 2.60 -25.52 0.83
CA LYS A 561 1.88 -25.01 -0.35
C LYS A 561 1.89 -23.50 -0.43
N ILE A 562 1.72 -22.79 0.68
CA ILE A 562 1.84 -21.32 0.70
C ILE A 562 3.24 -20.91 0.23
N ASP A 563 4.29 -21.57 0.72
CA ASP A 563 5.65 -21.28 0.29
C ASP A 563 5.86 -21.57 -1.21
N SER A 564 5.59 -22.80 -1.63
CA SER A 564 5.92 -23.29 -2.97
C SER A 564 5.03 -22.72 -4.07
N GLU A 565 3.76 -22.43 -3.78
CA GLU A 565 2.79 -21.95 -4.77
C GLU A 565 2.55 -20.44 -4.73
N ILE A 566 2.90 -19.75 -3.63
CA ILE A 566 2.72 -18.29 -3.50
C ILE A 566 4.06 -17.61 -3.22
N VAL A 567 4.69 -17.83 -2.07
CA VAL A 567 5.80 -16.99 -1.60
C VAL A 567 7.02 -17.08 -2.52
N SER A 568 7.53 -18.29 -2.76
CA SER A 568 8.68 -18.54 -3.63
C SER A 568 8.49 -17.97 -5.05
N PRO A 569 7.42 -18.31 -5.80
CA PRO A 569 7.22 -17.79 -7.15
C PRO A 569 6.83 -16.30 -7.20
N LEU A 570 6.35 -15.73 -6.09
CA LEU A 570 6.11 -14.29 -5.98
C LEU A 570 7.40 -13.53 -5.75
N LEU A 571 8.26 -13.99 -4.84
CA LEU A 571 9.56 -13.40 -4.54
C LEU A 571 10.44 -13.35 -5.79
N GLU A 572 10.56 -14.48 -6.51
CA GLU A 572 11.33 -14.55 -7.77
C GLU A 572 10.79 -13.53 -8.80
N TRP A 573 9.47 -13.48 -8.96
CA TRP A 573 8.84 -12.57 -9.91
C TRP A 573 9.01 -11.10 -9.53
N LEU A 574 8.90 -10.77 -8.23
CA LEU A 574 9.11 -9.41 -7.73
C LEU A 574 10.55 -8.94 -8.02
N GLU A 575 11.53 -9.80 -7.76
CA GLU A 575 12.94 -9.53 -8.03
C GLU A 575 13.18 -9.26 -9.52
N GLN A 576 12.68 -10.14 -10.39
CA GLN A 576 12.83 -10.00 -11.84
C GLN A 576 12.08 -8.78 -12.40
N ARG A 577 10.87 -8.51 -11.91
CA ARG A 577 9.97 -7.50 -12.51
C ARG A 577 10.26 -6.08 -12.04
N PHE A 578 10.63 -5.92 -10.77
CA PHE A 578 10.80 -4.61 -10.12
C PHE A 578 12.25 -4.32 -9.73
N ALA A 579 13.20 -5.17 -10.15
CA ALA A 579 14.64 -4.98 -9.94
C ALA A 579 14.99 -4.68 -8.47
N GLY A 580 14.42 -5.46 -7.55
CA GLY A 580 14.62 -5.29 -6.11
C GLY A 580 13.82 -4.14 -5.47
N ASN A 581 13.07 -3.32 -6.22
CA ASN A 581 12.27 -2.21 -5.69
C ASN A 581 10.89 -2.65 -5.18
N TYR A 582 10.89 -3.57 -4.22
CA TYR A 582 9.69 -4.06 -3.54
C TYR A 582 9.99 -4.32 -2.06
N ARG A 583 8.94 -4.53 -1.27
CA ARG A 583 9.00 -5.14 0.06
C ARG A 583 7.95 -6.23 0.16
N ILE A 584 8.34 -7.36 0.73
CA ILE A 584 7.45 -8.50 0.95
C ILE A 584 7.57 -8.94 2.41
N ALA A 585 6.42 -9.09 3.06
CA ALA A 585 6.32 -9.58 4.42
C ALA A 585 5.48 -10.86 4.49
N VAL A 586 5.85 -11.77 5.39
CA VAL A 586 5.12 -13.01 5.68
C VAL A 586 4.91 -13.11 7.18
N LEU A 587 3.67 -13.39 7.59
CA LEU A 587 3.27 -13.52 8.99
C LEU A 587 1.93 -14.27 9.12
N PRO A 588 1.63 -14.90 10.26
CA PRO A 588 0.27 -15.22 10.64
C PRO A 588 -0.42 -14.01 11.28
N ASP A 589 -1.73 -14.08 11.47
CA ASP A 589 -2.52 -13.16 12.29
C ASP A 589 -2.65 -13.63 13.75
N HIS A 590 -2.68 -14.93 13.99
CA HIS A 590 -2.66 -15.53 15.33
C HIS A 590 -2.03 -16.93 15.36
N TYR A 591 -1.87 -17.44 16.58
CA TYR A 591 -1.66 -18.87 16.81
C TYR A 591 -3.01 -19.58 16.77
N THR A 592 -3.05 -20.74 16.12
CA THR A 592 -4.19 -21.65 16.20
C THR A 592 -3.67 -23.02 16.60
N CYS A 593 -3.83 -23.37 17.87
CA CYS A 593 -3.15 -24.51 18.46
C CYS A 593 -3.74 -25.84 17.98
N LEU A 594 -2.91 -26.72 17.40
CA LEU A 594 -3.32 -28.07 17.02
C LEU A 594 -3.78 -28.93 18.23
N ALA A 595 -3.31 -28.62 19.43
CA ALA A 595 -3.60 -29.41 20.64
C ALA A 595 -5.05 -29.27 21.12
N ASP A 596 -5.64 -28.08 21.00
CA ASP A 596 -6.96 -27.77 21.57
C ASP A 596 -7.83 -26.86 20.68
N SER A 597 -7.35 -26.55 19.47
CA SER A 597 -8.02 -25.71 18.47
C SER A 597 -8.35 -24.29 18.95
N GLN A 598 -7.61 -23.78 19.94
CA GLN A 598 -7.80 -22.42 20.44
C GLN A 598 -6.93 -21.41 19.73
N HIS A 599 -7.45 -20.19 19.60
CA HIS A 599 -6.68 -19.03 19.19
C HIS A 599 -6.00 -18.42 20.41
N LEU A 600 -4.71 -18.10 20.32
CA LEU A 600 -3.97 -17.49 21.43
C LEU A 600 -3.67 -16.01 21.20
N ASP A 601 -3.83 -15.22 22.26
CA ASP A 601 -3.34 -13.84 22.36
C ASP A 601 -1.87 -13.84 22.81
N ILE A 602 -0.99 -14.20 21.89
CA ILE A 602 0.47 -14.06 22.04
C ILE A 602 1.06 -13.50 20.75
N PRO A 603 2.18 -12.74 20.83
CA PRO A 603 2.82 -12.18 19.64
C PRO A 603 3.22 -13.23 18.61
N VAL A 604 2.88 -12.98 17.35
CA VAL A 604 3.16 -13.86 16.21
C VAL A 604 4.52 -13.54 15.58
N PRO A 605 5.24 -14.53 15.02
CA PRO A 605 6.44 -14.27 14.22
C PRO A 605 6.08 -13.54 12.92
N PHE A 606 6.97 -12.67 12.45
CA PHE A 606 6.94 -12.14 11.09
C PHE A 606 8.34 -12.07 10.50
N CYS A 607 8.44 -12.10 9.17
CA CYS A 607 9.64 -11.73 8.43
C CYS A 607 9.29 -10.77 7.30
N ILE A 608 10.23 -9.90 6.97
CA ILE A 608 10.11 -8.93 5.89
C ILE A 608 11.46 -8.73 5.21
N CYS A 609 11.48 -8.67 3.89
CA CYS A 609 12.69 -8.32 3.12
C CYS A 609 12.37 -7.33 1.99
N GLY A 610 13.42 -6.86 1.31
CA GLY A 610 13.33 -5.96 0.17
C GLY A 610 13.98 -4.60 0.42
N THR A 611 13.62 -3.60 -0.39
CA THR A 611 14.33 -2.32 -0.47
C THR A 611 14.39 -1.60 0.88
N GLY A 612 15.61 -1.30 1.36
CA GLY A 612 15.82 -0.55 2.60
C GLY A 612 15.44 -1.32 3.88
N ILE A 613 15.19 -2.62 3.79
CA ILE A 613 15.01 -3.49 4.96
C ILE A 613 16.38 -4.06 5.36
N PRO A 614 16.83 -3.84 6.60
CA PRO A 614 18.11 -4.39 7.06
C PRO A 614 18.01 -5.90 7.26
N ARG A 615 19.13 -6.59 7.05
CA ARG A 615 19.27 -8.01 7.36
C ARG A 615 19.58 -8.21 8.85
N ASP A 616 18.91 -9.16 9.49
CA ASP A 616 19.26 -9.66 10.83
C ASP A 616 20.01 -11.01 10.78
N ASN A 617 20.11 -11.69 11.92
CA ASN A 617 20.87 -12.95 12.05
C ASN A 617 20.00 -14.22 11.92
N VAL A 618 18.69 -14.09 11.66
CA VAL A 618 17.78 -15.23 11.52
C VAL A 618 17.82 -15.74 10.09
N THR A 619 18.01 -17.04 9.92
CA THR A 619 18.06 -17.68 8.59
C THR A 619 16.93 -18.67 8.34
N VAL A 620 16.15 -18.99 9.37
CA VAL A 620 15.02 -19.92 9.29
C VAL A 620 13.83 -19.29 9.99
N TYR A 621 12.70 -19.24 9.30
CA TYR A 621 11.48 -18.68 9.84
C TYR A 621 10.77 -19.71 10.74
N ASN A 622 10.62 -19.43 12.03
CA ASN A 622 9.75 -20.15 12.95
C ASN A 622 9.64 -19.38 14.26
N GLU A 623 8.70 -19.76 15.12
CA GLU A 623 8.40 -19.13 16.39
C GLU A 623 9.65 -19.06 17.29
N LYS A 624 10.42 -20.15 17.35
CA LYS A 624 11.56 -20.32 18.27
C LYS A 624 12.76 -19.45 17.91
N GLU A 625 13.20 -19.48 16.65
CA GLU A 625 14.37 -18.71 16.19
C GLU A 625 14.08 -17.21 16.20
N ILE A 626 12.86 -16.81 15.86
CA ILE A 626 12.44 -15.40 15.91
C ILE A 626 12.29 -14.93 17.36
N SER A 627 11.70 -15.72 18.25
CA SER A 627 11.59 -15.34 19.67
C SER A 627 12.94 -15.20 20.37
N ARG A 628 13.98 -15.92 19.91
CA ARG A 628 15.35 -15.83 20.44
C ARG A 628 16.12 -14.60 19.96
N SER A 629 15.86 -14.17 18.74
CA SER A 629 16.58 -13.08 18.06
C SER A 629 15.88 -11.73 18.21
N SER A 630 14.55 -11.74 18.37
CA SER A 630 13.72 -10.55 18.42
C SER A 630 14.05 -9.70 19.66
N LYS A 631 14.26 -8.40 19.42
CA LYS A 631 14.56 -7.42 20.47
C LYS A 631 13.36 -6.54 20.83
N LYS A 632 12.29 -6.57 20.01
CA LYS A 632 11.10 -5.72 20.13
C LYS A 632 9.88 -6.48 19.61
N VAL A 633 8.75 -6.27 20.28
CA VAL A 633 7.43 -6.65 19.78
C VAL A 633 6.79 -5.39 19.20
N ILE A 634 6.38 -5.42 17.94
CA ILE A 634 5.64 -4.32 17.32
C ILE A 634 4.13 -4.54 17.44
N ILE A 635 3.36 -3.46 17.47
CA ILE A 635 1.90 -3.53 17.44
C ILE A 635 1.48 -3.56 15.97
N SER A 636 0.56 -4.46 15.61
CA SER A 636 0.17 -4.67 14.21
C SER A 636 -0.36 -3.40 13.52
N THR A 637 -1.02 -2.48 14.25
CA THR A 637 -1.49 -1.19 13.70
C THR A 637 -0.36 -0.32 13.13
N ASP A 638 0.86 -0.43 13.65
CA ASP A 638 2.00 0.35 13.18
C ASP A 638 2.68 -0.31 11.96
N PHE A 639 2.29 -1.55 11.62
CA PHE A 639 2.96 -2.35 10.60
C PHE A 639 2.94 -1.67 9.23
N MET A 640 1.77 -1.20 8.77
CA MET A 640 1.66 -0.57 7.45
C MET A 640 2.49 0.72 7.35
N GLU A 641 2.51 1.55 8.40
CA GLU A 641 3.30 2.78 8.43
C GLU A 641 4.81 2.46 8.36
N LYS A 642 5.26 1.42 9.07
CA LYS A 642 6.64 0.92 8.98
C LYS A 642 6.94 0.33 7.60
N LEU A 643 6.01 -0.46 7.05
CA LEU A 643 6.14 -1.12 5.74
C LEU A 643 6.37 -0.12 4.61
N ILE A 644 5.73 1.05 4.66
CA ILE A 644 5.83 2.08 3.61
C ILE A 644 6.87 3.17 3.91
N SER A 645 7.41 3.22 5.12
CA SER A 645 8.42 4.21 5.55
C SER A 645 9.73 4.09 4.76
N ASP A 646 10.38 5.22 4.47
CA ASP A 646 11.72 5.21 3.88
C ASP A 646 12.79 4.63 4.83
N ASN A 647 12.59 4.77 6.14
CA ASN A 647 13.46 4.20 7.17
C ASN A 647 12.61 3.31 8.10
N PRO A 648 12.36 2.05 7.70
CA PRO A 648 11.60 1.11 8.54
C PRO A 648 12.38 0.75 9.80
N ASP A 649 11.74 0.84 10.98
CA ASP A 649 12.25 0.31 12.26
C ASP A 649 11.26 -0.78 12.73
N PHE A 650 11.60 -2.03 12.46
CA PHE A 650 10.79 -3.21 12.79
C PHE A 650 11.22 -3.85 14.11
#